data_AF-A0A7Z7BEP0-F1
#
_entry.id   AF-A0A7Z7BEP0-F1
#
_cell.length_a   1.000
_cell.length_b   1.000
_cell.length_c   1.000
_cell.angle_alpha   90.00
_cell.angle_beta   90.00
_cell.angle_gamma   90.00
#
_symmetry.space_group_name_H-M   'P 1'
#
loop_
_entity.id
_entity.type
_entity.pdbx_description
1 polymer ?
#
loop_
_entity_poly.entity_id
_entity_poly.type
_entity_poly.pdbx_seq_one_letter_code
_entity_poly.pdbx_strand_id
1 'polypeptide(L)'
;MASQIDPARSNGTTSAPSPREDELERLRSQLDAYEARVSGLEKRLGEALAKTSELTKVRNQLTKTEVELQTTYLSMSWRVTAPLRGVSRMARAARLLIETMQRQVQFRGGMWQAFEYYITVFKREGVAGLKSRLARLASGVGFAHNPLSDAAYNEWIVKHDSMTGDRSSLTHDMLHAMTRRPLISIVVPTYNSDEEFLSKMIASVTSQIYPDWELCIADDASTTPHVRKVLEAAAQGDARIKVVFREENGHISEASNSALSIASGDFVALLDHDDILPSHALLMVAHYINLYPSARMLYSDEDKLTPEGKRTTPYFKSDWNPEMFLTQNMFSHLGVFDAALVRSVGGFRTGFEGSQDYDLALRCVEVAGNDAVVHIPHVLYHWRISPGSTAGSGSEKPYAQVAAERAVAEHLERCGIAATIEQPHENLATFRIRYALPHPSPLVSIVIPTRDGVDLLRQCVDSILERTLYSNYEIIVVDNGSVEPETLAYLDKQSELRNLRILRDDSPFNFSALNNRAVAIANGDYVCLLNNDIEVISPDWLGEMVSLAAQPQNGAVGAALWYPNNTLQHGGVIIGLGGVAGHMHHTMQRGHFGYFGRAVATQNLSAVTAACLVIKKSVYDEVGGLDEGLAVAFNDVDFCLRVREAGYRNVWTPYAELYHHESATRGSDMDPDKYARFVKEVRWMEARWGDKLKEDPAYNPNLTFDTTSLPFSLAEPPRRGMLD
;
A
#
# COMPACT_ATOMS: atom_id res chain seq x y z
N MET A 1 -51.88 38.80 -86.92
CA MET A 1 -53.17 38.20 -86.50
C MET A 1 -52.80 37.09 -85.53
N ALA A 2 -52.80 37.40 -84.23
CA ALA A 2 -53.87 37.07 -83.27
C ALA A 2 -53.99 35.55 -83.13
N SER A 3 -53.93 34.93 -81.96
CA SER A 3 -54.04 35.31 -80.55
C SER A 3 -53.55 34.06 -79.77
N GLN A 4 -53.42 33.94 -78.46
CA GLN A 4 -53.66 34.76 -77.29
C GLN A 4 -52.96 34.01 -76.15
N ILE A 5 -52.35 34.78 -75.27
CA ILE A 5 -51.79 34.34 -73.99
C ILE A 5 -52.95 34.31 -72.99
N ASP A 6 -53.01 33.29 -72.14
CA ASP A 6 -53.71 33.34 -70.84
C ASP A 6 -52.81 32.67 -69.78
N PRO A 7 -52.61 33.27 -68.58
CA PRO A 7 -51.56 32.88 -67.65
C PRO A 7 -52.08 32.04 -66.46
N ALA A 8 -51.12 31.60 -65.66
CA ALA A 8 -51.23 31.10 -64.27
C ALA A 8 -51.10 29.57 -64.08
N ARG A 9 -49.90 29.17 -63.64
CA ARG A 9 -49.65 28.29 -62.49
C ARG A 9 -48.15 28.26 -62.19
N SER A 10 -47.71 29.05 -61.21
CA SER A 10 -46.37 28.98 -60.63
C SER A 10 -46.32 27.87 -59.59
N ASN A 11 -45.86 26.68 -60.00
CA ASN A 11 -45.35 25.67 -59.07
C ASN A 11 -43.83 25.83 -59.00
N GLY A 12 -43.34 26.50 -57.95
CA GLY A 12 -41.93 26.47 -57.56
C GLY A 12 -41.64 25.16 -56.86
N THR A 13 -41.14 24.17 -57.61
CA THR A 13 -40.49 22.97 -57.08
C THR A 13 -39.14 23.35 -56.48
N THR A 14 -39.01 23.16 -55.17
CA THR A 14 -37.74 23.16 -54.44
C THR A 14 -36.88 21.98 -54.91
N SER A 15 -35.75 22.26 -55.54
CA SER A 15 -34.73 21.26 -55.90
C SER A 15 -33.96 20.85 -54.64
N ALA A 16 -33.91 19.55 -54.34
CA ALA A 16 -33.03 18.99 -53.33
C ALA A 16 -31.55 19.24 -53.69
N PRO A 17 -30.67 19.52 -52.70
CA PRO A 17 -29.26 19.81 -52.95
C PRO A 17 -28.53 18.59 -53.50
N SER A 18 -27.49 18.82 -54.32
CA SER A 18 -26.76 17.74 -54.96
C SER A 18 -25.78 17.07 -53.99
N PRO A 19 -25.44 15.77 -54.14
CA PRO A 19 -24.54 15.04 -53.22
C PRO A 19 -23.15 15.67 -53.03
N ARG A 20 -22.72 16.54 -53.95
CA ARG A 20 -21.46 17.28 -53.87
C ARG A 20 -21.52 18.48 -52.93
N GLU A 21 -22.69 19.07 -52.73
CA GLU A 21 -22.87 20.23 -51.85
C GLU A 21 -22.86 19.79 -50.37
N ASP A 22 -23.49 18.67 -50.06
CA ASP A 22 -23.47 18.08 -48.71
C ASP A 22 -22.06 17.63 -48.29
N GLU A 23 -21.26 17.08 -49.22
CA GLU A 23 -19.87 16.68 -48.96
C GLU A 23 -18.96 17.89 -48.72
N LEU A 24 -19.17 18.96 -49.49
CA LEU A 24 -18.46 20.25 -49.31
C LEU A 24 -18.79 20.91 -47.97
N GLU A 25 -20.06 20.85 -47.54
CA GLU A 25 -20.49 21.40 -46.26
C GLU A 25 -19.92 20.59 -45.08
N ARG A 26 -19.87 19.26 -45.21
CA ARG A 26 -19.26 18.36 -44.22
C ARG A 26 -17.76 18.59 -44.07
N LEU A 27 -17.05 18.77 -45.19
CA LEU A 27 -15.61 19.06 -45.18
C LEU A 27 -15.30 20.45 -44.59
N ARG A 28 -16.15 21.45 -44.85
CA ARG A 28 -16.03 22.78 -44.22
C ARG A 28 -16.24 22.70 -42.70
N SER A 29 -17.26 21.99 -42.25
CA SER A 29 -17.51 21.79 -40.82
C SER A 29 -16.37 21.04 -40.12
N GLN A 30 -15.75 20.07 -40.80
CA GLN A 30 -14.56 19.39 -40.27
C GLN A 30 -13.34 20.32 -40.21
N LEU A 31 -13.13 21.14 -41.23
CA LEU A 31 -12.03 22.12 -41.25
C LEU A 31 -12.17 23.12 -40.09
N ASP A 32 -13.37 23.67 -39.88
CA ASP A 32 -13.66 24.58 -38.78
C ASP A 32 -13.41 23.91 -37.40
N ALA A 33 -13.77 22.64 -37.26
CA ALA A 33 -13.51 21.87 -36.04
C ALA A 33 -12.01 21.62 -35.81
N TYR A 34 -11.24 21.39 -36.87
CA TYR A 34 -9.79 21.25 -36.78
C TYR A 34 -9.11 22.58 -36.45
N GLU A 35 -9.53 23.68 -37.05
CA GLU A 35 -9.00 25.03 -36.75
C GLU A 35 -9.29 25.42 -35.29
N ALA A 36 -10.49 25.15 -34.78
CA ALA A 36 -10.82 25.35 -33.38
C ALA A 36 -9.95 24.51 -32.44
N ARG A 37 -9.65 23.26 -32.81
CA ARG A 37 -8.80 22.36 -32.02
C ARG A 37 -7.34 22.78 -32.03
N VAL A 38 -6.82 23.24 -33.17
CA VAL A 38 -5.45 23.78 -33.28
C VAL A 38 -5.32 25.05 -32.44
N SER A 39 -6.26 25.97 -32.53
CA SER A 39 -6.30 27.18 -31.70
C SER A 39 -6.33 26.85 -30.20
N GLY A 40 -7.12 25.84 -29.80
CA GLY A 40 -7.15 25.34 -28.42
C GLY A 40 -5.82 24.71 -27.95
N LEU A 41 -5.10 24.02 -28.84
CA LEU A 41 -3.79 23.44 -28.54
C LEU A 41 -2.69 24.51 -28.47
N GLU A 42 -2.72 25.51 -29.35
CA GLU A 42 -1.79 26.65 -29.30
C GLU A 42 -1.95 27.45 -28.02
N LYS A 43 -3.19 27.65 -27.56
CA LYS A 43 -3.48 28.29 -26.27
C LYS A 43 -2.92 27.48 -25.10
N ARG A 44 -3.16 26.15 -25.06
CA ARG A 44 -2.62 25.25 -24.02
C ARG A 44 -1.09 25.19 -24.03
N LEU A 45 -0.47 25.23 -25.22
CA LEU A 45 0.98 25.28 -25.37
C LEU A 45 1.55 26.60 -24.84
N GLY A 46 0.87 27.73 -25.11
CA GLY A 46 1.22 29.03 -24.56
C GLY A 46 1.13 29.07 -23.03
N GLU A 47 0.07 28.49 -22.45
CA GLU A 47 -0.10 28.36 -21.00
C GLU A 47 0.98 27.45 -20.38
N ALA A 48 1.31 26.34 -21.03
CA ALA A 48 2.37 25.43 -20.59
C ALA A 48 3.76 26.09 -20.64
N LEU A 49 4.08 26.81 -21.73
CA LEU A 49 5.33 27.55 -21.89
C LEU A 49 5.47 28.67 -20.84
N ALA A 50 4.38 29.39 -20.56
CA ALA A 50 4.34 30.38 -19.48
C ALA A 50 4.61 29.73 -18.11
N LYS A 51 4.02 28.58 -17.83
CA LYS A 51 4.22 27.83 -16.58
C LYS A 51 5.65 27.31 -16.43
N THR A 52 6.29 26.82 -17.51
CA THR A 52 7.71 26.46 -17.49
C THR A 52 8.63 27.65 -17.28
N SER A 53 8.29 28.83 -17.82
CA SER A 53 9.02 30.07 -17.58
C SER A 53 8.92 30.52 -16.13
N GLU A 54 7.73 30.43 -15.51
CA GLU A 54 7.56 30.67 -14.08
C GLU A 54 8.33 29.67 -13.21
N LEU A 55 8.26 28.38 -13.51
CA LEU A 55 9.02 27.35 -12.78
C LEU A 55 10.53 27.59 -12.88
N THR A 56 11.03 28.04 -14.02
CA THR A 56 12.45 28.40 -14.21
C THR A 56 12.82 29.63 -13.38
N LYS A 57 11.94 30.64 -13.29
CA LYS A 57 12.14 31.81 -12.41
C LYS A 57 12.15 31.42 -10.94
N VAL A 58 11.22 30.57 -10.51
CA VAL A 58 11.15 30.06 -9.13
C VAL A 58 12.38 29.23 -8.80
N ARG A 59 12.84 28.38 -9.71
CA ARG A 59 14.06 27.57 -9.53
C ARG A 59 15.31 28.44 -9.43
N ASN A 60 15.42 29.46 -10.26
CA ASN A 60 16.54 30.42 -10.18
C ASN A 60 16.49 31.26 -8.90
N GLN A 61 15.30 31.62 -8.42
CA GLN A 61 15.13 32.25 -7.10
C GLN A 61 15.53 31.31 -5.97
N LEU A 62 15.13 30.04 -6.03
CA LEU A 62 15.52 29.03 -5.04
C LEU A 62 17.04 28.87 -4.97
N THR A 63 17.71 28.68 -6.11
CA THR A 63 19.17 28.57 -6.17
C THR A 63 19.85 29.85 -5.64
N LYS A 64 19.31 31.03 -5.98
CA LYS A 64 19.83 32.30 -5.46
C LYS A 64 19.66 32.41 -3.95
N THR A 65 18.49 32.04 -3.43
CA THR A 65 18.20 32.04 -1.99
C THR A 65 19.05 31.01 -1.25
N GLU A 66 19.31 29.83 -1.83
CA GLU A 66 20.21 28.82 -1.26
C GLU A 66 21.67 29.31 -1.17
N VAL A 67 22.15 29.98 -2.21
CA VAL A 67 23.49 30.61 -2.21
C VAL A 67 23.56 31.76 -1.20
N GLU A 68 22.53 32.61 -1.11
CA GLU A 68 22.43 33.67 -0.11
C GLU A 68 22.35 33.11 1.32
N LEU A 69 21.64 31.99 1.51
CA LEU A 69 21.51 31.27 2.77
C LEU A 69 22.86 30.68 3.20
N GLN A 70 23.59 30.03 2.29
CA GLN A 70 24.94 29.52 2.56
C GLN A 70 25.93 30.66 2.87
N THR A 71 25.88 31.76 2.11
CA THR A 71 26.72 32.95 2.35
C THR A 71 26.39 33.58 3.71
N THR A 72 25.12 33.61 4.09
CA THR A 72 24.66 34.06 5.41
C THR A 72 25.14 33.10 6.51
N TYR A 73 25.05 31.78 6.32
CA TYR A 73 25.52 30.78 7.27
C TYR A 73 27.03 30.83 7.52
N LEU A 74 27.81 31.22 6.51
CA LEU A 74 29.25 31.40 6.60
C LEU A 74 29.67 32.79 7.13
N SER A 75 28.73 33.74 7.26
CA SER A 75 29.04 35.10 7.69
C SER A 75 29.34 35.21 9.20
N MET A 76 30.29 36.09 9.56
CA MET A 76 30.68 36.37 10.94
C MET A 76 29.52 36.92 11.79
N SER A 77 28.63 37.72 11.20
CA SER A 77 27.43 38.25 11.87
C SER A 77 26.43 37.15 12.23
N TRP A 78 26.30 36.12 11.40
CA TRP A 78 25.47 34.95 11.69
C TRP A 78 26.01 34.10 12.83
N ARG A 79 27.34 33.99 12.99
CA ARG A 79 27.96 33.26 14.10
C ARG A 79 27.85 34.02 15.43
N VAL A 80 27.96 35.35 15.40
CA VAL A 80 27.93 36.21 16.60
C VAL A 80 26.51 36.39 17.18
N THR A 81 25.46 36.30 16.36
CA THR A 81 24.05 36.45 16.82
C THR A 81 23.40 35.15 17.29
N ALA A 82 24.15 34.04 17.36
CA ALA A 82 23.65 32.73 17.78
C ALA A 82 22.96 32.69 19.16
N PRO A 83 23.43 33.42 20.20
CA PRO A 83 22.78 33.42 21.51
C PRO A 83 21.41 34.13 21.49
N LEU A 84 21.27 35.21 20.72
CA LEU A 84 20.04 36.01 20.64
C LEU A 84 18.91 35.29 19.89
N ARG A 85 19.24 34.31 19.02
CA ARG A 85 18.26 33.45 18.33
C ARG A 85 17.68 32.32 19.21
N GLY A 86 18.19 32.15 20.43
CA GLY A 86 17.58 31.26 21.44
C GLY A 86 16.22 31.78 21.91
N VAL A 87 16.04 33.10 21.96
CA VAL A 87 14.82 33.75 22.47
C VAL A 87 13.65 33.65 21.48
N SER A 88 13.91 33.75 20.17
CA SER A 88 12.88 33.54 19.13
C SER A 88 12.52 32.06 18.95
N ARG A 89 13.46 31.13 19.19
CA ARG A 89 13.20 29.69 19.26
C ARG A 89 12.34 29.32 20.46
N MET A 90 12.55 29.96 21.61
CA MET A 90 11.68 29.79 22.80
C MET A 90 10.28 30.35 22.56
N ALA A 91 10.14 31.51 21.89
CA ALA A 91 8.84 32.08 21.55
C ALA A 91 8.07 31.21 20.53
N ARG A 92 8.74 30.67 19.50
CA ARG A 92 8.15 29.70 18.57
C ARG A 92 7.77 28.39 19.27
N ALA A 93 8.65 27.87 20.12
CA ALA A 93 8.39 26.66 20.89
C ALA A 93 7.20 26.85 21.84
N ALA A 94 7.07 28.00 22.50
CA ALA A 94 5.93 28.33 23.35
C ALA A 94 4.62 28.47 22.55
N ARG A 95 4.65 29.08 21.36
CA ARG A 95 3.50 29.18 20.46
C ARG A 95 3.04 27.82 19.95
N LEU A 96 3.98 26.98 19.52
CA LEU A 96 3.74 25.57 19.14
C LEU A 96 3.20 24.77 20.33
N LEU A 97 3.72 24.99 21.54
CA LEU A 97 3.21 24.33 22.75
C LEU A 97 1.76 24.73 23.03
N ILE A 98 1.41 26.02 22.91
CA ILE A 98 0.04 26.53 23.10
C ILE A 98 -0.91 25.97 22.03
N GLU A 99 -0.51 25.96 20.76
CA GLU A 99 -1.30 25.39 19.65
C GLU A 99 -1.48 23.87 19.80
N THR A 100 -0.44 23.15 20.24
CA THR A 100 -0.54 21.70 20.53
C THR A 100 -1.37 21.41 21.79
N MET A 101 -1.33 22.27 22.81
CA MET A 101 -2.19 22.16 23.98
C MET A 101 -3.65 22.41 23.59
N GLN A 102 -3.96 23.37 22.72
CA GLN A 102 -5.31 23.59 22.22
C GLN A 102 -5.84 22.38 21.43
N ARG A 103 -5.03 21.75 20.58
CA ARG A 103 -5.39 20.49 19.90
C ARG A 103 -5.57 19.32 20.87
N GLN A 104 -4.66 19.15 21.83
CA GLN A 104 -4.76 18.09 22.84
C GLN A 104 -5.94 18.31 23.80
N VAL A 105 -6.33 19.56 24.08
CA VAL A 105 -7.55 19.90 24.83
C VAL A 105 -8.82 19.49 24.07
N GLN A 106 -8.84 19.67 22.74
CA GLN A 106 -9.92 19.18 21.88
C GLN A 106 -9.96 17.64 21.79
N PHE A 107 -8.80 16.97 21.81
CA PHE A 107 -8.72 15.50 21.71
C PHE A 107 -8.88 14.74 23.04
N ARG A 108 -8.55 15.34 24.19
CA ARG A 108 -8.48 14.66 25.50
C ARG A 108 -9.39 15.24 26.58
N GLY A 109 -10.27 16.17 26.21
CA GLY A 109 -11.38 16.61 27.08
C GLY A 109 -11.01 17.58 28.22
N GLY A 110 -9.81 18.18 28.22
CA GLY A 110 -9.46 19.19 29.23
C GLY A 110 -8.00 19.65 29.27
N MET A 111 -7.76 20.86 29.80
CA MET A 111 -6.42 21.45 29.94
C MET A 111 -5.52 20.71 30.92
N TRP A 112 -6.11 20.14 31.98
CA TRP A 112 -5.35 19.44 33.02
C TRP A 112 -4.79 18.10 32.54
N GLN A 113 -5.56 17.31 31.77
CA GLN A 113 -5.07 16.02 31.23
C GLN A 113 -4.00 16.22 30.13
N ALA A 114 -4.13 17.27 29.32
CA ALA A 114 -3.10 17.63 28.33
C ALA A 114 -1.78 18.03 29.01
N PHE A 115 -1.85 18.75 30.14
CA PHE A 115 -0.69 19.15 30.91
C PHE A 115 -0.01 17.97 31.63
N GLU A 116 -0.78 17.07 32.25
CA GLU A 116 -0.24 15.85 32.88
C GLU A 116 0.51 14.95 31.88
N TYR A 117 0.02 14.84 30.65
CA TYR A 117 0.72 14.10 29.59
C TYR A 117 2.11 14.66 29.31
N TYR A 118 2.25 15.97 29.12
CA TYR A 118 3.57 16.59 28.85
C TYR A 118 4.49 16.55 30.07
N ILE A 119 3.96 16.64 31.29
CA ILE A 119 4.73 16.42 32.52
C ILE A 119 5.23 14.98 32.60
N THR A 120 4.41 14.01 32.25
CA THR A 120 4.75 12.58 32.30
C THR A 120 5.83 12.24 31.27
N VAL A 121 5.70 12.78 30.05
CA VAL A 121 6.72 12.67 29.00
C VAL A 121 8.03 13.33 29.42
N PHE A 122 7.98 14.52 30.03
CA PHE A 122 9.17 15.19 30.54
C PHE A 122 9.84 14.40 31.69
N LYS A 123 9.05 13.82 32.60
CA LYS A 123 9.55 12.98 33.70
C LYS A 123 10.19 11.68 33.22
N ARG A 124 9.69 11.10 32.11
CA ARG A 124 10.14 9.80 31.60
C ARG A 124 11.27 9.89 30.56
N GLU A 125 11.21 10.88 29.67
CA GLU A 125 12.07 10.96 28.47
C GLU A 125 12.88 12.28 28.39
N GLY A 126 12.70 13.16 29.38
CA GLY A 126 13.40 14.45 29.46
C GLY A 126 13.09 15.41 28.31
N VAL A 127 13.97 16.40 28.12
CA VAL A 127 13.83 17.43 27.08
C VAL A 127 13.99 16.85 25.66
N ALA A 128 14.69 15.72 25.52
CA ALA A 128 14.92 15.06 24.23
C ALA A 128 13.64 14.38 23.70
N GLY A 129 12.89 13.65 24.54
CA GLY A 129 11.61 13.05 24.16
C GLY A 129 10.52 14.09 23.86
N LEU A 130 10.53 15.22 24.58
CA LEU A 130 9.63 16.34 24.28
C LEU A 130 9.96 16.97 22.91
N LYS A 131 11.24 17.13 22.59
CA LYS A 131 11.71 17.67 21.30
C LYS A 131 11.42 16.73 20.13
N SER A 132 11.58 15.41 20.29
CA SER A 132 11.30 14.45 19.22
C SER A 132 9.81 14.42 18.89
N ARG A 133 8.93 14.46 19.89
CA ARG A 133 7.47 14.50 19.69
C ARG A 133 7.00 15.83 19.10
N LEU A 134 7.56 16.96 19.54
CA LEU A 134 7.29 18.27 18.94
C LEU A 134 7.80 18.36 17.49
N ALA A 135 8.94 17.75 17.17
CA ALA A 135 9.45 17.65 15.80
C ALA A 135 8.57 16.73 14.92
N ARG A 136 8.07 15.63 15.46
CA ARG A 136 7.15 14.68 14.80
C ARG A 136 5.78 15.29 14.51
N LEU A 137 5.29 16.14 15.40
CA LEU A 137 4.04 16.90 15.22
C LEU A 137 4.20 18.10 14.27
N ALA A 138 5.35 18.78 14.30
CA ALA A 138 5.67 19.87 13.36
C ALA A 138 5.89 19.37 11.92
N SER A 139 6.28 18.09 11.75
CA SER A 139 6.42 17.42 10.46
C SER A 139 5.13 16.75 9.98
N GLY A 140 4.05 16.78 10.78
CA GLY A 140 2.78 16.14 10.40
C GLY A 140 2.83 14.62 10.34
N VAL A 141 3.77 13.97 11.04
CA VAL A 141 3.94 12.51 11.06
C VAL A 141 2.85 11.88 11.94
N GLY A 142 1.65 11.83 11.37
CA GLY A 142 0.66 10.76 11.52
C GLY A 142 0.74 9.86 10.29
N PHE A 143 -0.05 8.79 10.28
CA PHE A 143 -0.19 7.88 9.14
C PHE A 143 -0.31 8.67 7.82
N ALA A 144 0.52 8.32 6.83
CA ALA A 144 0.77 9.03 5.57
C ALA A 144 1.64 10.31 5.69
N HIS A 145 2.78 10.27 4.99
CA HIS A 145 3.51 11.49 4.64
C HIS A 145 2.58 12.30 3.72
N ASN A 146 2.04 13.43 4.22
CA ASN A 146 0.93 14.17 3.63
C ASN A 146 -0.37 13.34 3.51
N PRO A 147 -1.20 13.27 4.56
CA PRO A 147 -2.54 12.71 4.41
C PRO A 147 -3.27 13.43 3.28
N LEU A 148 -4.00 12.67 2.46
CA LEU A 148 -4.92 13.19 1.46
C LEU A 148 -5.73 14.32 2.11
N SER A 149 -5.75 15.50 1.48
CA SER A 149 -6.52 16.60 2.05
C SER A 149 -7.97 16.17 2.16
N ASP A 150 -8.61 16.44 3.30
CA ASP A 150 -10.03 16.17 3.48
C ASP A 150 -10.87 16.72 2.32
N ALA A 151 -10.50 17.88 1.77
CA ALA A 151 -11.19 18.49 0.64
C ALA A 151 -11.15 17.58 -0.62
N ALA A 152 -9.96 17.11 -0.98
CA ALA A 152 -9.77 16.19 -2.11
C ALA A 152 -10.54 14.88 -1.91
N TYR A 153 -10.53 14.32 -0.69
CA TYR A 153 -11.25 13.09 -0.42
C TYR A 153 -12.78 13.28 -0.46
N ASN A 154 -13.30 14.40 0.06
CA ASN A 154 -14.75 14.68 -0.06
C ASN A 154 -15.17 14.87 -1.51
N GLU A 155 -14.35 15.53 -2.33
CA GLU A 155 -14.63 15.67 -3.76
C GLU A 155 -14.65 14.30 -4.45
N TRP A 156 -13.69 13.43 -4.12
CA TRP A 156 -13.63 12.06 -4.60
C TRP A 156 -14.87 11.26 -4.19
N ILE A 157 -15.32 11.37 -2.93
CA ILE A 157 -16.54 10.71 -2.44
C ILE A 157 -17.76 11.15 -3.27
N VAL A 158 -17.93 12.46 -3.47
CA VAL A 158 -19.09 13.00 -4.21
C VAL A 158 -19.15 12.43 -5.62
N LYS A 159 -18.00 12.36 -6.31
CA LYS A 159 -17.92 11.90 -7.70
C LYS A 159 -18.02 10.38 -7.84
N HIS A 160 -17.32 9.64 -6.97
CA HIS A 160 -17.02 8.24 -7.21
C HIS A 160 -17.73 7.30 -6.23
N ASP A 161 -17.97 7.75 -4.99
CA ASP A 161 -18.45 6.90 -3.88
C ASP A 161 -19.78 7.39 -3.28
N SER A 162 -20.63 8.03 -4.09
CA SER A 162 -21.96 8.50 -3.70
C SER A 162 -23.08 7.71 -4.40
N MET A 163 -24.08 7.24 -3.66
CA MET A 163 -25.23 6.50 -4.21
C MET A 163 -26.29 7.42 -4.83
N THR A 164 -25.91 8.31 -5.75
CA THR A 164 -26.81 9.29 -6.40
C THR A 164 -27.12 8.95 -7.86
N GLY A 165 -28.25 9.44 -8.39
CA GLY A 165 -28.61 9.34 -9.81
C GLY A 165 -28.88 7.91 -10.33
N ASP A 166 -28.37 7.60 -11.52
CA ASP A 166 -28.57 6.35 -12.28
C ASP A 166 -28.09 5.07 -11.55
N ARG A 167 -27.33 5.23 -10.46
CA ARG A 167 -26.79 4.12 -9.64
C ARG A 167 -27.89 3.25 -9.02
N SER A 168 -29.10 3.77 -8.84
CA SER A 168 -30.25 2.98 -8.36
C SER A 168 -30.70 1.91 -9.37
N SER A 169 -30.59 2.18 -10.67
CA SER A 169 -30.84 1.19 -11.72
C SER A 169 -29.74 0.12 -11.71
N LEU A 170 -28.48 0.54 -11.63
CA LEU A 170 -27.34 -0.36 -11.66
C LEU A 170 -27.36 -1.36 -10.49
N THR A 171 -27.67 -0.91 -9.28
CA THR A 171 -27.76 -1.82 -8.12
C THR A 171 -28.92 -2.82 -8.25
N HIS A 172 -30.03 -2.41 -8.87
CA HIS A 172 -31.14 -3.31 -9.20
C HIS A 172 -30.70 -4.37 -10.21
N ASP A 173 -30.02 -3.96 -11.29
CA ASP A 173 -29.51 -4.87 -12.32
C ASP A 173 -28.48 -5.85 -11.75
N MET A 174 -27.55 -5.37 -10.90
CA MET A 174 -26.58 -6.22 -10.19
C MET A 174 -27.30 -7.27 -9.35
N LEU A 175 -28.28 -6.87 -8.54
CA LEU A 175 -29.05 -7.78 -7.70
C LEU A 175 -29.79 -8.82 -8.55
N HIS A 176 -30.39 -8.43 -9.66
CA HIS A 176 -31.09 -9.33 -10.59
C HIS A 176 -30.16 -10.29 -11.33
N ALA A 177 -28.92 -9.89 -11.61
CA ALA A 177 -27.91 -10.72 -12.26
C ALA A 177 -27.27 -11.76 -11.32
N MET A 178 -27.39 -11.60 -9.99
CA MET A 178 -26.79 -12.53 -9.03
C MET A 178 -27.40 -13.93 -9.13
N THR A 179 -26.53 -14.93 -9.31
CA THR A 179 -26.90 -16.35 -9.33
C THR A 179 -26.97 -16.92 -7.92
N ARG A 180 -26.06 -16.50 -7.04
CA ARG A 180 -26.04 -16.82 -5.62
C ARG A 180 -26.49 -15.60 -4.82
N ARG A 181 -27.50 -15.77 -3.98
CA ARG A 181 -27.98 -14.74 -3.05
C ARG A 181 -27.76 -15.23 -1.62
N PRO A 182 -26.52 -15.12 -1.09
CA PRO A 182 -26.23 -15.59 0.25
C PRO A 182 -26.98 -14.78 1.30
N LEU A 183 -27.50 -15.43 2.33
CA LEU A 183 -27.96 -14.72 3.52
C LEU A 183 -26.73 -14.26 4.32
N ILE A 184 -26.61 -12.96 4.57
CA ILE A 184 -25.50 -12.39 5.35
C ILE A 184 -25.99 -12.07 6.76
N SER A 185 -25.41 -12.75 7.76
CA SER A 185 -25.65 -12.46 9.18
C SER A 185 -24.64 -11.45 9.70
N ILE A 186 -25.11 -10.26 10.09
CA ILE A 186 -24.26 -9.24 10.71
C ILE A 186 -24.21 -9.50 12.21
N VAL A 187 -23.03 -9.78 12.74
CA VAL A 187 -22.78 -10.09 14.16
C VAL A 187 -22.32 -8.82 14.88
N VAL A 188 -23.10 -8.39 15.87
CA VAL A 188 -22.85 -7.14 16.63
C VAL A 188 -22.87 -7.40 18.14
N PRO A 189 -21.72 -7.37 18.82
CA PRO A 189 -21.67 -7.28 20.27
C PRO A 189 -21.91 -5.83 20.72
N THR A 190 -22.71 -5.62 21.77
CA THR A 190 -22.96 -4.28 22.35
C THR A 190 -22.92 -4.31 23.87
N TYR A 191 -22.34 -3.27 24.47
CA TYR A 191 -22.32 -3.07 25.92
C TYR A 191 -22.31 -1.58 26.27
N ASN A 192 -23.33 -1.11 26.98
CA ASN A 192 -23.52 0.28 27.37
C ASN A 192 -23.36 1.28 26.20
N SER A 193 -23.72 0.87 24.99
CA SER A 193 -23.55 1.69 23.79
C SER A 193 -24.36 2.99 23.87
N ASP A 194 -23.83 4.03 23.26
CA ASP A 194 -24.54 5.30 23.11
C ASP A 194 -25.84 5.10 22.30
N GLU A 195 -26.92 5.74 22.73
CA GLU A 195 -28.26 5.57 22.12
C GLU A 195 -28.27 6.01 20.65
N GLU A 196 -27.61 7.13 20.34
CA GLU A 196 -27.58 7.70 19.01
C GLU A 196 -26.72 6.84 18.09
N PHE A 197 -25.55 6.39 18.55
CA PHE A 197 -24.66 5.56 17.75
C PHE A 197 -25.25 4.18 17.48
N LEU A 198 -25.84 3.53 18.50
CA LEU A 198 -26.50 2.24 18.33
C LEU A 198 -27.68 2.34 17.34
N SER A 199 -28.48 3.40 17.44
CA SER A 199 -29.60 3.64 16.52
C SER A 199 -29.11 3.89 15.10
N LYS A 200 -28.02 4.65 14.91
CA LYS A 200 -27.40 4.90 13.59
C LYS A 200 -26.80 3.63 12.99
N MET A 201 -26.17 2.78 13.79
CA MET A 201 -25.65 1.49 13.36
C MET A 201 -26.79 0.61 12.84
N ILE A 202 -27.87 0.44 13.62
CA ILE A 202 -29.06 -0.32 13.21
C ILE A 202 -29.65 0.26 11.91
N ALA A 203 -29.79 1.59 11.82
CA ALA A 203 -30.30 2.26 10.63
C ALA A 203 -29.43 2.03 9.39
N SER A 204 -28.11 1.93 9.56
CA SER A 204 -27.18 1.64 8.46
C SER A 204 -27.35 0.24 7.87
N VAL A 205 -27.75 -0.74 8.71
CA VAL A 205 -28.05 -2.11 8.27
C VAL A 205 -29.46 -2.19 7.66
N THR A 206 -30.45 -1.53 8.28
CA THR A 206 -31.83 -1.56 7.75
C THR A 206 -31.99 -0.84 6.40
N SER A 207 -31.07 0.09 6.08
CA SER A 207 -31.03 0.81 4.81
C SER A 207 -30.19 0.12 3.72
N GLN A 208 -29.71 -1.10 3.95
CA GLN A 208 -28.97 -1.86 2.94
C GLN A 208 -29.84 -2.18 1.72
N ILE A 209 -29.28 -1.99 0.52
CA ILE A 209 -29.93 -2.26 -0.76
C ILE A 209 -30.08 -3.77 -1.00
N TYR A 210 -29.09 -4.54 -0.58
CA TYR A 210 -29.18 -5.99 -0.60
C TYR A 210 -30.24 -6.44 0.42
N PRO A 211 -31.22 -7.28 0.04
CA PRO A 211 -32.36 -7.59 0.92
C PRO A 211 -32.10 -8.77 1.87
N ASP A 212 -31.22 -9.69 1.48
CA ASP A 212 -31.03 -10.99 2.13
C ASP A 212 -29.99 -10.90 3.26
N TRP A 213 -30.36 -10.21 4.33
CA TRP A 213 -29.54 -10.07 5.53
C TRP A 213 -30.34 -10.30 6.81
N GLU A 214 -29.62 -10.55 7.89
CA GLU A 214 -30.14 -10.53 9.25
C GLU A 214 -29.15 -9.85 10.20
N LEU A 215 -29.64 -9.12 11.18
CA LEU A 215 -28.83 -8.41 12.16
C LEU A 215 -28.91 -9.13 13.50
N CYS A 216 -27.81 -9.77 13.89
CA CYS A 216 -27.70 -10.57 15.10
C CYS A 216 -26.95 -9.78 16.17
N ILE A 217 -27.68 -9.26 17.15
CA ILE A 217 -27.14 -8.41 18.21
C ILE A 217 -27.10 -9.16 19.54
N ALA A 218 -25.96 -9.11 20.23
CA ALA A 218 -25.84 -9.57 21.61
C ALA A 218 -25.60 -8.39 22.55
N ASP A 219 -26.57 -8.10 23.40
CA ASP A 219 -26.40 -7.19 24.52
C ASP A 219 -25.66 -7.90 25.66
N ASP A 220 -24.43 -7.49 25.93
CA ASP A 220 -23.52 -8.09 26.90
C ASP A 220 -23.77 -7.58 28.32
N ALA A 221 -25.03 -7.72 28.75
CA ALA A 221 -25.53 -7.27 30.05
C ALA A 221 -25.37 -5.74 30.27
N SER A 222 -25.80 -4.92 29.31
CA SER A 222 -25.79 -3.46 29.46
C SER A 222 -26.52 -3.01 30.72
N THR A 223 -25.86 -2.12 31.47
CA THR A 223 -26.38 -1.51 32.70
C THR A 223 -27.27 -0.30 32.42
N THR A 224 -27.14 0.29 31.22
CA THR A 224 -27.91 1.46 30.81
C THR A 224 -29.28 1.05 30.23
N PRO A 225 -30.41 1.51 30.81
CA PRO A 225 -31.73 1.03 30.41
C PRO A 225 -32.14 1.35 28.97
N HIS A 226 -31.52 2.35 28.32
CA HIS A 226 -31.86 2.74 26.96
C HIS A 226 -31.42 1.69 25.92
N VAL A 227 -30.31 0.97 26.14
CA VAL A 227 -29.81 -0.04 25.21
C VAL A 227 -30.87 -1.11 24.95
N ARG A 228 -31.40 -1.71 26.03
CA ARG A 228 -32.48 -2.69 25.94
C ARG A 228 -33.70 -2.15 25.19
N LYS A 229 -34.13 -0.91 25.48
CA LYS A 229 -35.27 -0.29 24.81
C LYS A 229 -35.06 -0.12 23.31
N VAL A 230 -33.89 0.34 22.89
CA VAL A 230 -33.52 0.49 21.47
C VAL A 230 -33.55 -0.87 20.77
N LEU A 231 -32.94 -1.89 21.38
CA LEU A 231 -32.86 -3.22 20.78
C LEU A 231 -34.22 -3.91 20.70
N GLU A 232 -35.05 -3.82 21.74
CA GLU A 232 -36.42 -4.36 21.73
C GLU A 232 -37.29 -3.66 20.67
N ALA A 233 -37.19 -2.33 20.55
CA ALA A 233 -37.91 -1.58 19.53
C ALA A 233 -37.45 -1.96 18.11
N ALA A 234 -36.14 -2.15 17.90
CA ALA A 234 -35.58 -2.57 16.61
C ALA A 234 -36.07 -3.97 16.21
N ALA A 235 -36.00 -4.95 17.13
CA ALA A 235 -36.47 -6.33 16.89
C ALA A 235 -37.99 -6.41 16.63
N GLN A 236 -38.78 -5.51 17.23
CA GLN A 236 -40.21 -5.41 16.95
C GLN A 236 -40.49 -4.74 15.58
N GLY A 237 -39.62 -3.84 15.14
CA GLY A 237 -39.78 -3.08 13.90
C GLY A 237 -39.38 -3.84 12.64
N ASP A 238 -38.41 -4.75 12.71
CA ASP A 238 -37.95 -5.56 11.58
C ASP A 238 -37.60 -6.99 12.05
N ALA A 239 -38.31 -7.98 11.51
CA ALA A 239 -38.14 -9.40 11.88
C ALA A 239 -36.76 -9.98 11.52
N ARG A 240 -35.96 -9.30 10.68
CA ARG A 240 -34.58 -9.66 10.38
C ARG A 240 -33.61 -9.30 11.51
N ILE A 241 -34.04 -8.47 12.47
CA ILE A 241 -33.24 -8.08 13.63
C ILE A 241 -33.50 -9.06 14.77
N LYS A 242 -32.46 -9.81 15.15
CA LYS A 242 -32.47 -10.79 16.23
C LYS A 242 -31.60 -10.30 17.37
N VAL A 243 -32.13 -10.35 18.59
CA VAL A 243 -31.43 -9.85 19.78
C VAL A 243 -31.35 -10.95 20.83
N VAL A 244 -30.17 -11.13 21.41
CA VAL A 244 -29.96 -11.92 22.63
C VAL A 244 -29.48 -11.02 23.75
N PHE A 245 -30.08 -11.16 24.93
CA PHE A 245 -29.70 -10.43 26.14
C PHE A 245 -28.95 -11.36 27.06
N ARG A 246 -27.65 -11.12 27.25
CA ARG A 246 -26.82 -11.90 28.16
C ARG A 246 -27.11 -11.49 29.61
N GLU A 247 -27.03 -12.46 30.52
CA GLU A 247 -27.23 -12.23 31.96
C GLU A 247 -25.96 -11.69 32.63
N GLU A 248 -24.79 -12.01 32.08
CA GLU A 248 -23.48 -11.62 32.58
C GLU A 248 -22.62 -11.01 31.48
N ASN A 249 -21.82 -10.00 31.83
CA ASN A 249 -20.86 -9.37 30.92
C ASN A 249 -19.70 -10.33 30.67
N GLY A 250 -19.61 -10.85 29.43
CA GLY A 250 -18.55 -11.76 28.98
C GLY A 250 -17.51 -11.08 28.10
N HIS A 251 -17.58 -9.76 27.92
CA HIS A 251 -16.80 -8.98 26.97
C HIS A 251 -17.06 -9.38 25.51
N ILE A 252 -16.31 -8.75 24.60
CA ILE A 252 -16.57 -8.78 23.15
C ILE A 252 -16.57 -10.20 22.58
N SER A 253 -15.67 -11.09 23.00
CA SER A 253 -15.56 -12.45 22.44
C SER A 253 -16.82 -13.28 22.72
N GLU A 254 -17.29 -13.28 23.98
CA GLU A 254 -18.49 -14.01 24.39
C GLU A 254 -19.77 -13.39 23.84
N ALA A 255 -19.84 -12.07 23.81
CA ALA A 255 -20.94 -11.34 23.18
C ALA A 255 -21.05 -11.67 21.69
N SER A 256 -19.92 -11.63 20.96
CA SER A 256 -19.86 -12.02 19.55
C SER A 256 -20.26 -13.48 19.34
N ASN A 257 -19.88 -14.39 20.23
CA ASN A 257 -20.34 -15.79 20.16
C ASN A 257 -21.84 -15.94 20.41
N SER A 258 -22.43 -15.16 21.32
CA SER A 258 -23.88 -15.15 21.54
C SER A 258 -24.64 -14.62 20.32
N ALA A 259 -24.15 -13.55 19.69
CA ALA A 259 -24.70 -13.04 18.43
C ALA A 259 -24.52 -14.05 17.28
N LEU A 260 -23.37 -14.72 17.20
CA LEU A 260 -23.11 -15.79 16.24
C LEU A 260 -24.06 -17.00 16.45
N SER A 261 -24.47 -17.29 17.69
CA SER A 261 -25.35 -18.43 17.99
C SER A 261 -26.77 -18.30 17.40
N ILE A 262 -27.25 -17.07 17.22
CA ILE A 262 -28.55 -16.75 16.62
C ILE A 262 -28.48 -16.47 15.11
N ALA A 263 -27.27 -16.52 14.54
CA ALA A 263 -27.01 -16.33 13.12
C ALA A 263 -27.29 -17.62 12.31
N SER A 264 -28.09 -17.47 11.26
CA SER A 264 -28.50 -18.51 10.31
C SER A 264 -28.02 -18.29 8.87
N GLY A 265 -27.27 -17.22 8.62
CA GLY A 265 -26.73 -16.88 7.30
C GLY A 265 -25.65 -17.83 6.80
N ASP A 266 -25.43 -17.77 5.48
CA ASP A 266 -24.34 -18.46 4.78
C ASP A 266 -23.00 -17.80 5.09
N PHE A 267 -23.01 -16.49 5.32
CA PHE A 267 -21.85 -15.69 5.70
C PHE A 267 -22.13 -14.89 6.97
N VAL A 268 -21.06 -14.64 7.74
CA VAL A 268 -21.03 -13.80 8.93
C VAL A 268 -20.22 -12.55 8.61
N ALA A 269 -20.83 -11.37 8.76
CA ALA A 269 -20.16 -10.08 8.67
C ALA A 269 -19.98 -9.47 10.06
N LEU A 270 -18.83 -8.85 10.30
CA LEU A 270 -18.55 -8.16 11.56
C LEU A 270 -18.92 -6.68 11.46
N LEU A 271 -19.53 -6.13 12.53
CA LEU A 271 -19.84 -4.72 12.65
C LEU A 271 -19.80 -4.30 14.11
N ASP A 272 -19.09 -3.21 14.40
CA ASP A 272 -19.08 -2.61 15.73
C ASP A 272 -20.35 -1.79 15.98
N HIS A 273 -20.82 -1.80 17.22
CA HIS A 273 -22.13 -1.25 17.59
C HIS A 273 -22.27 0.27 17.38
N ASP A 274 -21.16 1.00 17.17
CA ASP A 274 -21.10 2.45 16.99
C ASP A 274 -20.67 2.88 15.58
N ASP A 275 -20.41 1.93 14.69
CA ASP A 275 -19.95 2.17 13.33
C ASP A 275 -21.08 2.06 12.29
N ILE A 276 -20.77 2.43 11.04
CA ILE A 276 -21.76 2.55 9.97
C ILE A 276 -21.29 1.82 8.72
N LEU A 277 -22.23 1.08 8.11
CA LEU A 277 -22.07 0.55 6.74
C LEU A 277 -22.72 1.49 5.72
N PRO A 278 -22.08 1.80 4.58
CA PRO A 278 -22.77 2.45 3.47
C PRO A 278 -23.86 1.53 2.90
N SER A 279 -24.93 2.10 2.34
CA SER A 279 -26.14 1.35 1.93
C SER A 279 -25.93 0.26 0.87
N HIS A 280 -24.79 0.27 0.17
CA HIS A 280 -24.44 -0.72 -0.84
C HIS A 280 -23.44 -1.78 -0.34
N ALA A 281 -23.02 -1.74 0.93
CA ALA A 281 -21.99 -2.63 1.47
C ALA A 281 -22.32 -4.11 1.28
N LEU A 282 -23.51 -4.54 1.72
CA LEU A 282 -23.89 -5.95 1.62
C LEU A 282 -24.15 -6.40 0.17
N LEU A 283 -24.54 -5.47 -0.71
CA LEU A 283 -24.67 -5.74 -2.14
C LEU A 283 -23.30 -6.05 -2.76
N MET A 284 -22.29 -5.25 -2.42
CA MET A 284 -20.92 -5.48 -2.91
C MET A 284 -20.32 -6.77 -2.34
N VAL A 285 -20.58 -7.09 -1.07
CA VAL A 285 -20.21 -8.38 -0.48
C VAL A 285 -20.83 -9.54 -1.28
N ALA A 286 -22.14 -9.51 -1.51
CA ALA A 286 -22.83 -10.54 -2.29
C ALA A 286 -22.32 -10.60 -3.75
N HIS A 287 -22.00 -9.44 -4.34
CA HIS A 287 -21.43 -9.36 -5.69
C HIS A 287 -20.07 -10.05 -5.77
N TYR A 288 -19.15 -9.74 -4.85
CA TYR A 288 -17.82 -10.38 -4.83
C TYR A 288 -17.89 -11.88 -4.51
N ILE A 289 -18.87 -12.33 -3.72
CA ILE A 289 -19.14 -13.77 -3.54
C ILE A 289 -19.56 -14.44 -4.86
N ASN A 290 -20.26 -13.74 -5.75
CA ASN A 290 -20.60 -14.25 -7.09
C ASN A 290 -19.39 -14.20 -8.04
N LEU A 291 -18.57 -13.15 -7.99
CA LEU A 291 -17.35 -13.03 -8.80
C LEU A 291 -16.30 -14.07 -8.42
N TYR A 292 -16.22 -14.42 -7.14
CA TYR A 292 -15.26 -15.37 -6.58
C TYR A 292 -16.01 -16.49 -5.83
N PRO A 293 -16.55 -17.50 -6.53
CA PRO A 293 -17.33 -18.57 -5.89
C PRO A 293 -16.56 -19.40 -4.85
N SER A 294 -15.22 -19.40 -4.91
CA SER A 294 -14.34 -20.03 -3.92
C SER A 294 -14.06 -19.16 -2.69
N ALA A 295 -14.52 -17.90 -2.67
CA ALA A 295 -14.31 -17.00 -1.54
C ALA A 295 -14.99 -17.55 -0.29
N ARG A 296 -14.20 -17.64 0.78
CA ARG A 296 -14.68 -18.00 2.12
C ARG A 296 -14.39 -16.91 3.15
N MET A 297 -13.55 -15.95 2.79
CA MET A 297 -13.18 -14.84 3.66
C MET A 297 -13.04 -13.59 2.79
N LEU A 298 -13.69 -12.49 3.19
CA LEU A 298 -13.64 -11.23 2.50
C LEU A 298 -13.35 -10.09 3.48
N TYR A 299 -12.63 -9.07 3.02
CA TYR A 299 -12.42 -7.82 3.74
C TYR A 299 -12.53 -6.64 2.79
N SER A 300 -12.91 -5.47 3.28
CA SER A 300 -13.08 -4.27 2.47
C SER A 300 -12.09 -3.16 2.81
N ASP A 301 -12.02 -2.15 1.94
CA ASP A 301 -11.48 -0.84 2.33
C ASP A 301 -12.39 -0.19 3.37
N GLU A 302 -11.82 0.78 4.08
CA GLU A 302 -12.51 1.52 5.14
C GLU A 302 -12.05 2.97 5.18
N ASP A 303 -12.81 3.81 5.84
CA ASP A 303 -12.37 5.13 6.24
C ASP A 303 -12.89 5.47 7.64
N LYS A 304 -12.57 6.67 8.11
CA LYS A 304 -12.98 7.14 9.43
C LYS A 304 -14.11 8.14 9.32
N LEU A 305 -15.01 8.11 10.30
CA LEU A 305 -16.11 9.03 10.46
C LEU A 305 -15.85 9.96 11.66
N THR A 306 -15.75 11.26 11.42
CA THR A 306 -15.61 12.24 12.49
C THR A 306 -16.91 12.35 13.32
N PRO A 307 -16.86 12.93 14.53
CA PRO A 307 -18.07 13.19 15.33
C PRO A 307 -19.15 13.98 14.59
N GLU A 308 -18.76 14.85 13.65
CA GLU A 308 -19.66 15.64 12.80
C GLU A 308 -20.27 14.84 11.63
N GLY A 309 -19.94 13.55 11.49
CA GLY A 309 -20.41 12.68 10.42
C GLY A 309 -19.67 12.87 9.10
N LYS A 310 -18.45 13.43 9.12
CA LYS A 310 -17.63 13.62 7.92
C LYS A 310 -16.66 12.45 7.75
N ARG A 311 -16.54 11.95 6.52
CA ARG A 311 -15.59 10.88 6.16
C ARG A 311 -14.17 11.45 5.97
N THR A 312 -13.16 10.75 6.46
CA THR A 312 -11.73 11.15 6.41
C THR A 312 -10.81 9.93 6.51
N THR A 313 -9.52 10.09 6.20
CA THR A 313 -8.48 9.06 6.38
C THR A 313 -8.84 7.71 5.73
N PRO A 314 -9.03 7.66 4.40
CA PRO A 314 -9.31 6.40 3.72
C PRO A 314 -8.11 5.45 3.80
N TYR A 315 -8.37 4.23 4.20
CA TYR A 315 -7.43 3.12 4.12
C TYR A 315 -7.78 2.24 2.93
N PHE A 316 -7.11 2.50 1.82
CA PHE A 316 -7.16 1.71 0.59
C PHE A 316 -6.15 0.57 0.70
N LYS A 317 -6.64 -0.59 1.13
CA LYS A 317 -5.87 -1.80 1.41
C LYS A 317 -5.40 -2.45 0.09
N SER A 318 -4.33 -3.23 0.17
CA SER A 318 -3.96 -4.12 -0.95
C SER A 318 -4.91 -5.31 -1.01
N ASP A 319 -4.86 -6.05 -2.12
CA ASP A 319 -5.35 -7.42 -2.16
C ASP A 319 -4.58 -8.32 -1.18
N TRP A 320 -5.02 -9.58 -1.09
CA TRP A 320 -4.54 -10.51 -0.08
C TRP A 320 -3.02 -10.58 -0.03
N ASN A 321 -2.48 -10.24 1.15
CA ASN A 321 -1.06 -10.08 1.37
C ASN A 321 -0.66 -10.85 2.64
N PRO A 322 -0.43 -12.16 2.55
CA PRO A 322 -0.22 -13.00 3.73
C PRO A 322 0.99 -12.59 4.59
N GLU A 323 2.10 -12.11 4.02
CA GLU A 323 3.23 -11.61 4.81
C GLU A 323 2.87 -10.31 5.56
N MET A 324 2.14 -9.40 4.91
CA MET A 324 1.67 -8.18 5.57
C MET A 324 0.59 -8.48 6.60
N PHE A 325 -0.25 -9.50 6.35
CA PHE A 325 -1.29 -9.91 7.27
C PHE A 325 -0.70 -10.37 8.61
N LEU A 326 0.43 -11.07 8.63
CA LEU A 326 1.14 -11.42 9.88
C LEU A 326 1.72 -10.20 10.60
N THR A 327 1.99 -9.13 9.86
CA THR A 327 2.49 -7.87 10.42
C THR A 327 1.36 -7.02 11.01
N GLN A 328 0.19 -6.97 10.35
CA GLN A 328 -0.96 -6.17 10.75
C GLN A 328 -2.29 -6.78 10.29
N ASN A 329 -3.34 -6.63 11.09
CA ASN A 329 -4.66 -7.14 10.76
C ASN A 329 -5.27 -6.40 9.56
N MET A 330 -5.50 -7.12 8.46
CA MET A 330 -6.14 -6.60 7.24
C MET A 330 -7.66 -6.74 7.23
N PHE A 331 -8.22 -7.60 8.09
CA PHE A 331 -9.65 -7.88 8.20
C PHE A 331 -10.38 -6.94 9.15
N SER A 332 -9.64 -6.11 9.89
CA SER A 332 -10.25 -5.29 10.92
C SER A 332 -11.37 -4.44 10.33
N HIS A 333 -12.45 -4.42 11.11
CA HIS A 333 -13.81 -3.99 10.80
C HIS A 333 -14.61 -4.90 9.87
N LEU A 334 -14.93 -4.54 8.61
CA LEU A 334 -15.83 -5.36 7.79
C LEU A 334 -15.14 -6.63 7.26
N GLY A 335 -14.86 -7.57 8.15
CA GLY A 335 -14.54 -8.95 7.84
C GLY A 335 -15.83 -9.73 7.60
N VAL A 336 -15.88 -10.44 6.48
CA VAL A 336 -16.96 -11.33 6.09
C VAL A 336 -16.43 -12.74 5.94
N PHE A 337 -17.03 -13.71 6.61
CA PHE A 337 -16.53 -15.07 6.68
C PHE A 337 -17.64 -16.05 6.35
N ASP A 338 -17.31 -17.13 5.62
CA ASP A 338 -18.17 -18.30 5.46
C ASP A 338 -18.61 -18.80 6.85
N ALA A 339 -19.92 -18.87 7.08
CA ALA A 339 -20.43 -19.16 8.42
C ALA A 339 -20.06 -20.58 8.87
N ALA A 340 -19.95 -21.53 7.93
CA ALA A 340 -19.48 -22.88 8.23
C ALA A 340 -18.00 -22.87 8.64
N LEU A 341 -17.15 -22.06 8.00
CA LEU A 341 -15.75 -21.86 8.38
C LEU A 341 -15.63 -21.35 9.82
N VAL A 342 -16.33 -20.26 10.16
CA VAL A 342 -16.31 -19.66 11.52
C VAL A 342 -16.69 -20.70 12.57
N ARG A 343 -17.77 -21.46 12.33
CA ARG A 343 -18.22 -22.52 13.24
C ARG A 343 -17.20 -23.66 13.34
N SER A 344 -16.55 -24.04 12.23
CA SER A 344 -15.54 -25.12 12.22
C SER A 344 -14.28 -24.79 13.02
N VAL A 345 -13.91 -23.51 13.11
CA VAL A 345 -12.76 -23.05 13.92
C VAL A 345 -13.15 -22.69 15.36
N GLY A 346 -14.42 -22.86 15.74
CA GLY A 346 -14.91 -22.66 17.11
C GLY A 346 -15.33 -21.22 17.48
N GLY A 347 -15.58 -20.34 16.50
CA GLY A 347 -16.01 -18.96 16.76
C GLY A 347 -14.92 -18.07 17.37
N PHE A 348 -15.33 -17.10 18.19
CA PHE A 348 -14.42 -16.15 18.86
C PHE A 348 -13.86 -16.75 20.14
N ARG A 349 -12.57 -16.59 20.39
CA ARG A 349 -11.93 -17.13 21.61
C ARG A 349 -11.86 -16.06 22.70
N THR A 350 -12.20 -16.44 23.92
CA THR A 350 -11.97 -15.59 25.09
C THR A 350 -10.49 -15.35 25.35
N GLY A 351 -10.18 -14.20 25.94
CA GLY A 351 -8.81 -13.76 26.21
C GLY A 351 -8.17 -12.99 25.06
N PHE A 352 -8.81 -12.90 23.89
CA PHE A 352 -8.35 -12.15 22.71
C PHE A 352 -9.08 -10.83 22.54
N GLU A 353 -9.74 -10.33 23.59
CA GLU A 353 -10.54 -9.10 23.53
C GLU A 353 -9.70 -7.95 22.97
N GLY A 354 -10.26 -7.19 22.03
CA GLY A 354 -9.57 -6.13 21.29
C GLY A 354 -8.79 -6.59 20.06
N SER A 355 -8.63 -7.90 19.85
CA SER A 355 -8.05 -8.50 18.63
C SER A 355 -8.65 -9.87 18.30
N GLN A 356 -9.90 -10.08 18.74
CA GLN A 356 -10.66 -11.31 18.54
C GLN A 356 -10.97 -11.56 17.06
N ASP A 357 -11.08 -10.49 16.27
CA ASP A 357 -11.22 -10.50 14.82
C ASP A 357 -9.95 -11.01 14.13
N TYR A 358 -8.78 -10.56 14.58
CA TYR A 358 -7.50 -11.00 14.05
C TYR A 358 -7.22 -12.48 14.38
N ASP A 359 -7.49 -12.90 15.62
CA ASP A 359 -7.44 -14.31 16.02
C ASP A 359 -8.36 -15.19 15.17
N LEU A 360 -9.61 -14.77 14.96
CA LEU A 360 -10.56 -15.49 14.13
C LEU A 360 -10.06 -15.59 12.68
N ALA A 361 -9.61 -14.47 12.10
CA ALA A 361 -9.13 -14.43 10.73
C ALA A 361 -7.91 -15.35 10.52
N LEU A 362 -6.94 -15.37 11.44
CA LEU A 362 -5.79 -16.27 11.39
C LEU A 362 -6.22 -17.75 11.38
N ARG A 363 -7.12 -18.15 12.29
CA ARG A 363 -7.64 -19.53 12.33
C ARG A 363 -8.48 -19.89 11.11
N CYS A 364 -9.25 -18.95 10.59
CA CYS A 364 -10.03 -19.15 9.37
C CYS A 364 -9.13 -19.36 8.14
N VAL A 365 -8.05 -18.58 7.98
CA VAL A 365 -7.15 -18.73 6.82
C VAL A 365 -6.35 -20.03 6.89
N GLU A 366 -6.00 -20.52 8.08
CA GLU A 366 -5.38 -21.85 8.28
C GLU A 366 -6.21 -22.98 7.65
N VAL A 367 -7.54 -22.88 7.72
CA VAL A 367 -8.47 -23.90 7.21
C VAL A 367 -8.91 -23.63 5.77
N ALA A 368 -9.14 -22.36 5.41
CA ALA A 368 -9.65 -21.97 4.10
C ALA A 368 -8.56 -21.92 3.02
N GLY A 369 -7.31 -21.63 3.40
CA GLY A 369 -6.21 -21.37 2.49
C GLY A 369 -6.21 -19.94 1.93
N ASN A 370 -5.06 -19.52 1.41
CA ASN A 370 -4.84 -18.16 0.90
C ASN A 370 -5.75 -17.81 -0.30
N ASP A 371 -6.04 -18.78 -1.17
CA ASP A 371 -6.83 -18.57 -2.39
C ASP A 371 -8.33 -18.33 -2.12
N ALA A 372 -8.77 -18.56 -0.88
CA ALA A 372 -10.15 -18.34 -0.45
C ALA A 372 -10.37 -16.93 0.14
N VAL A 373 -9.32 -16.11 0.23
CA VAL A 373 -9.36 -14.75 0.78
C VAL A 373 -9.51 -13.73 -0.35
N VAL A 374 -10.52 -12.88 -0.26
CA VAL A 374 -10.85 -11.88 -1.29
C VAL A 374 -10.91 -10.49 -0.70
N HIS A 375 -10.24 -9.55 -1.35
CA HIS A 375 -10.36 -8.13 -1.03
C HIS A 375 -11.48 -7.49 -1.86
N ILE A 376 -12.29 -6.65 -1.21
CA ILE A 376 -13.30 -5.81 -1.84
C ILE A 376 -12.78 -4.36 -1.81
N PRO A 377 -12.19 -3.85 -2.91
CA PRO A 377 -11.54 -2.53 -2.98
C PRO A 377 -12.54 -1.36 -3.06
N HIS A 378 -13.52 -1.37 -2.16
CA HIS A 378 -14.52 -0.34 -1.96
C HIS A 378 -14.59 0.01 -0.48
N VAL A 379 -14.83 1.27 -0.17
CA VAL A 379 -14.95 1.75 1.22
C VAL A 379 -16.30 1.32 1.76
N LEU A 380 -16.37 0.13 2.36
CA LEU A 380 -17.62 -0.47 2.84
C LEU A 380 -17.79 -0.41 4.36
N TYR A 381 -16.92 0.34 5.04
CA TYR A 381 -16.98 0.55 6.48
C TYR A 381 -16.56 1.96 6.87
N HIS A 382 -17.33 2.60 7.74
CA HIS A 382 -17.04 3.93 8.28
C HIS A 382 -16.78 3.84 9.78
N TRP A 383 -15.51 3.88 10.16
CA TRP A 383 -15.05 3.71 11.53
C TRP A 383 -15.15 5.02 12.32
N ARG A 384 -16.03 5.08 13.31
CA ARG A 384 -16.28 6.28 14.11
C ARG A 384 -15.10 6.60 15.01
N ILE A 385 -14.70 7.87 14.95
CA ILE A 385 -13.73 8.43 15.88
C ILE A 385 -14.48 8.84 17.16
N SER A 386 -14.39 8.04 18.22
CA SER A 386 -14.97 8.32 19.54
C SER A 386 -13.89 8.36 20.65
N PRO A 387 -14.09 9.14 21.74
CA PRO A 387 -13.20 9.09 22.91
C PRO A 387 -13.19 7.68 23.51
N GLY A 388 -12.02 7.04 23.66
CA GLY A 388 -11.93 5.64 24.10
C GLY A 388 -11.76 4.60 22.97
N SER A 389 -11.89 5.02 21.72
CA SER A 389 -11.73 4.16 20.53
C SER A 389 -10.28 4.14 20.03
N THR A 390 -9.85 2.96 19.59
CA THR A 390 -8.57 2.77 18.87
C THR A 390 -8.50 3.58 17.57
N ALA A 391 -9.65 4.05 17.05
CA ALA A 391 -9.73 4.97 15.90
C ALA A 391 -8.97 6.29 16.12
N GLY A 392 -8.96 6.79 17.37
CA GLY A 392 -8.35 8.07 17.74
C GLY A 392 -6.85 8.00 18.02
N SER A 393 -6.35 6.88 18.55
CA SER A 393 -4.92 6.58 18.68
C SER A 393 -4.67 5.09 18.96
N GLY A 394 -3.67 4.49 18.30
CA GLY A 394 -3.29 3.08 18.53
C GLY A 394 -2.78 2.78 19.95
N SER A 395 -2.56 3.80 20.77
CA SER A 395 -2.09 3.70 22.16
C SER A 395 -3.19 3.45 23.20
N GLU A 396 -4.47 3.39 22.80
CA GLU A 396 -5.57 3.43 23.79
C GLU A 396 -5.76 2.14 24.60
N LYS A 397 -5.24 0.98 24.20
CA LYS A 397 -5.52 -0.28 24.93
C LYS A 397 -4.36 -1.30 24.81
N PRO A 398 -3.39 -1.33 25.76
CA PRO A 398 -2.25 -2.25 25.72
C PRO A 398 -2.65 -3.73 25.59
N TYR A 399 -3.82 -4.11 26.12
CA TYR A 399 -4.30 -5.49 26.08
C TYR A 399 -4.61 -5.98 24.65
N ALA A 400 -5.12 -5.12 23.76
CA ALA A 400 -5.46 -5.49 22.38
C ALA A 400 -4.19 -5.88 21.63
N GLN A 401 -3.12 -5.11 21.80
CA GLN A 401 -1.84 -5.42 21.19
C GLN A 401 -1.24 -6.73 21.70
N VAL A 402 -1.32 -7.01 23.01
CA VAL A 402 -0.88 -8.28 23.59
C VAL A 402 -1.71 -9.45 23.05
N ALA A 403 -3.02 -9.27 22.88
CA ALA A 403 -3.89 -10.26 22.27
C ALA A 403 -3.53 -10.51 20.79
N ALA A 404 -3.24 -9.47 20.01
CA ALA A 404 -2.79 -9.59 18.63
C ALA A 404 -1.45 -10.31 18.51
N GLU A 405 -0.46 -9.98 19.35
CA GLU A 405 0.83 -10.68 19.38
C GLU A 405 0.65 -12.16 19.70
N ARG A 406 -0.20 -12.49 20.69
CA ARG A 406 -0.52 -13.87 21.03
C ARG A 406 -1.25 -14.59 19.89
N ALA A 407 -2.16 -13.91 19.18
CA ALA A 407 -2.90 -14.50 18.06
C ALA A 407 -1.94 -14.94 16.95
N VAL A 408 -0.97 -14.09 16.60
CA VAL A 408 0.07 -14.40 15.61
C VAL A 408 1.01 -15.49 16.11
N ALA A 409 1.44 -15.44 17.38
CA ALA A 409 2.32 -16.46 17.94
C ALA A 409 1.69 -17.86 17.88
N GLU A 410 0.43 -17.98 18.31
CA GLU A 410 -0.29 -19.25 18.28
C GLU A 410 -0.62 -19.69 16.84
N HIS A 411 -0.81 -18.75 15.90
CA HIS A 411 -0.94 -19.08 14.47
C HIS A 411 0.35 -19.71 13.93
N LEU A 412 1.50 -19.10 14.18
CA LEU A 412 2.80 -19.63 13.76
C LEU A 412 3.04 -21.03 14.36
N GLU A 413 2.70 -21.22 15.63
CA GLU A 413 2.78 -22.53 16.30
C GLU A 413 1.89 -23.57 15.63
N ARG A 414 0.60 -23.26 15.38
CA ARG A 414 -0.35 -24.19 14.71
C ARG A 414 0.08 -24.53 13.29
N CYS A 415 0.67 -23.59 12.58
CA CYS A 415 1.22 -23.80 11.23
C CYS A 415 2.58 -24.53 11.23
N GLY A 416 3.17 -24.81 12.40
CA GLY A 416 4.49 -25.44 12.51
C GLY A 416 5.63 -24.54 12.00
N ILE A 417 5.45 -23.22 12.02
CA ILE A 417 6.42 -22.23 11.55
C ILE A 417 7.30 -21.81 12.72
N ALA A 418 8.59 -22.14 12.64
CA ALA A 418 9.57 -21.68 13.61
C ALA A 418 9.90 -20.20 13.36
N ALA A 419 9.42 -19.31 14.22
CA ALA A 419 9.67 -17.87 14.15
C ALA A 419 9.56 -17.22 15.53
N THR A 420 10.15 -16.04 15.67
CA THR A 420 9.95 -15.15 16.83
C THR A 420 9.26 -13.87 16.41
N ILE A 421 8.45 -13.30 17.29
CA ILE A 421 7.76 -12.04 17.06
C ILE A 421 8.52 -10.92 17.77
N GLU A 422 8.76 -9.83 17.07
CA GLU A 422 9.33 -8.60 17.62
C GLU A 422 8.35 -7.45 17.40
N GLN A 423 8.28 -6.51 18.35
CA GLN A 423 7.55 -5.26 18.15
C GLN A 423 8.55 -4.10 17.99
N PRO A 424 8.97 -3.76 16.76
CA PRO A 424 10.00 -2.75 16.54
C PRO A 424 9.51 -1.31 16.81
N HIS A 425 8.19 -1.10 16.89
CA HIS A 425 7.58 0.23 16.95
C HIS A 425 6.47 0.30 18.01
N GLU A 426 6.78 0.83 19.20
CA GLU A 426 5.85 0.93 20.34
C GLU A 426 4.53 1.68 20.04
N ASN A 427 4.51 2.54 19.03
CA ASN A 427 3.33 3.37 18.70
C ASN A 427 2.59 2.90 17.44
N LEU A 428 2.94 1.73 16.91
CA LEU A 428 2.35 1.17 15.71
C LEU A 428 1.94 -0.27 16.01
N ALA A 429 0.70 -0.62 15.68
CA ALA A 429 0.17 -1.98 15.82
C ALA A 429 0.68 -2.88 14.69
N THR A 430 2.01 -2.99 14.58
CA THR A 430 2.71 -3.80 13.58
C THR A 430 3.74 -4.70 14.26
N PHE A 431 3.82 -5.94 13.82
CA PHE A 431 4.80 -6.92 14.27
C PHE A 431 5.86 -7.20 13.21
N ARG A 432 7.06 -7.54 13.65
CA ARG A 432 8.08 -8.18 12.82
C ARG A 432 8.07 -9.67 13.11
N ILE A 433 7.90 -10.47 12.06
CA ILE A 433 8.08 -11.92 12.13
C ILE A 433 9.51 -12.23 11.71
N ARG A 434 10.32 -12.74 12.65
CA ARG A 434 11.67 -13.22 12.36
C ARG A 434 11.63 -14.73 12.25
N TYR A 435 11.57 -15.23 11.01
CA TYR A 435 11.63 -16.66 10.73
C TYR A 435 12.99 -17.24 11.15
N ALA A 436 12.97 -18.47 11.67
CA ALA A 436 14.17 -19.22 11.96
C ALA A 436 14.92 -19.54 10.66
N LEU A 437 16.24 -19.43 10.68
CA LEU A 437 17.08 -19.87 9.58
C LEU A 437 17.07 -21.41 9.49
N PRO A 438 17.11 -21.98 8.28
CA PRO A 438 17.35 -23.41 8.14
C PRO A 438 18.67 -23.82 8.79
N HIS A 439 18.70 -25.02 9.38
CA HIS A 439 19.89 -25.59 9.99
C HIS A 439 20.23 -26.96 9.38
N PRO A 440 21.46 -27.16 8.86
CA PRO A 440 22.53 -26.17 8.72
C PRO A 440 22.14 -25.01 7.77
N SER A 441 22.75 -23.84 7.97
CA SER A 441 22.46 -22.68 7.13
C SER A 441 22.87 -22.96 5.67
N PRO A 442 21.99 -22.76 4.68
CA PRO A 442 22.25 -23.10 3.29
C PRO A 442 23.35 -22.23 2.68
N LEU A 443 24.03 -22.73 1.65
CA LEU A 443 25.02 -21.92 0.94
C LEU A 443 24.30 -20.87 0.08
N VAL A 444 24.73 -19.60 0.18
CA VAL A 444 24.28 -18.52 -0.70
C VAL A 444 25.38 -18.16 -1.68
N SER A 445 25.07 -18.11 -2.98
CA SER A 445 25.96 -17.55 -4.00
C SER A 445 25.58 -16.10 -4.29
N ILE A 446 26.41 -15.15 -3.89
CA ILE A 446 26.24 -13.72 -4.16
C ILE A 446 26.88 -13.40 -5.52
N VAL A 447 26.09 -13.00 -6.50
CA VAL A 447 26.51 -12.70 -7.87
C VAL A 447 26.60 -11.18 -8.05
N ILE A 448 27.77 -10.69 -8.44
CA ILE A 448 28.07 -9.25 -8.58
C ILE A 448 28.65 -8.96 -9.96
N PRO A 449 27.84 -8.56 -10.95
CA PRO A 449 28.34 -8.07 -12.23
C PRO A 449 29.02 -6.71 -12.08
N THR A 450 30.18 -6.54 -12.73
CA THR A 450 30.96 -5.30 -12.67
C THR A 450 31.70 -5.03 -13.97
N ARG A 451 32.03 -3.76 -14.21
CA ARG A 451 32.97 -3.33 -15.24
C ARG A 451 33.63 -2.04 -14.79
N ASP A 452 34.95 -2.07 -14.58
CA ASP A 452 35.74 -0.95 -14.05
C ASP A 452 35.14 -0.39 -12.74
N GLY A 453 35.54 0.82 -12.31
CA GLY A 453 34.95 1.46 -11.13
C GLY A 453 35.32 0.76 -9.81
N VAL A 454 36.61 0.45 -9.63
CA VAL A 454 37.16 -0.33 -8.52
C VAL A 454 36.74 0.17 -7.13
N ASP A 455 36.54 1.47 -6.93
CA ASP A 455 36.16 2.02 -5.62
C ASP A 455 34.78 1.53 -5.15
N LEU A 456 33.81 1.48 -6.06
CA LEU A 456 32.46 0.98 -5.76
C LEU A 456 32.49 -0.53 -5.53
N LEU A 457 33.13 -1.28 -6.43
CA LEU A 457 33.26 -2.72 -6.28
C LEU A 457 33.95 -3.10 -4.97
N ARG A 458 35.01 -2.36 -4.61
CA ARG A 458 35.74 -2.55 -3.35
C ARG A 458 34.84 -2.25 -2.16
N GLN A 459 34.14 -1.12 -2.15
CA GLN A 459 33.19 -0.79 -1.08
C GLN A 459 32.12 -1.89 -0.92
N CYS A 460 31.62 -2.42 -2.04
CA CYS A 460 30.64 -3.49 -2.04
C CYS A 460 31.19 -4.77 -1.41
N VAL A 461 32.27 -5.33 -1.98
CA VAL A 461 32.88 -6.58 -1.51
C VAL A 461 33.39 -6.47 -0.08
N ASP A 462 34.10 -5.38 0.25
CA ASP A 462 34.64 -5.17 1.60
C ASP A 462 33.49 -5.04 2.62
N SER A 463 32.40 -4.32 2.30
CA SER A 463 31.25 -4.22 3.21
C SER A 463 30.56 -5.57 3.44
N ILE A 464 30.50 -6.45 2.42
CA ILE A 464 29.96 -7.80 2.56
C ILE A 464 30.85 -8.63 3.50
N LEU A 465 32.16 -8.66 3.23
CA LEU A 465 33.13 -9.44 3.99
C LEU A 465 33.25 -8.98 5.45
N GLU A 466 33.18 -7.68 5.70
CA GLU A 466 33.39 -7.09 7.02
C GLU A 466 32.11 -7.06 7.88
N ARG A 467 30.93 -6.89 7.28
CA ARG A 467 29.68 -6.63 8.03
C ARG A 467 28.68 -7.77 8.03
N THR A 468 28.72 -8.71 7.07
CA THR A 468 27.69 -9.75 6.96
C THR A 468 27.86 -10.82 8.04
N LEU A 469 26.83 -11.03 8.87
CA LEU A 469 26.84 -12.04 9.94
C LEU A 469 26.54 -13.46 9.43
N TYR A 470 25.81 -13.58 8.32
CA TYR A 470 25.55 -14.88 7.70
C TYR A 470 26.86 -15.47 7.19
N SER A 471 27.21 -16.69 7.61
CA SER A 471 28.58 -17.21 7.41
C SER A 471 28.74 -18.11 6.19
N ASN A 472 27.67 -18.73 5.69
CA ASN A 472 27.75 -19.73 4.62
C ASN A 472 27.44 -19.12 3.25
N TYR A 473 28.35 -18.30 2.72
CA TYR A 473 28.21 -17.71 1.39
C TYR A 473 29.49 -17.80 0.56
N GLU A 474 29.32 -17.75 -0.76
CA GLU A 474 30.38 -17.48 -1.74
C GLU A 474 30.03 -16.22 -2.54
N ILE A 475 31.05 -15.54 -3.06
CA ILE A 475 30.91 -14.37 -3.93
C ILE A 475 31.40 -14.75 -5.33
N ILE A 476 30.62 -14.42 -6.35
CA ILE A 476 30.97 -14.58 -7.76
C ILE A 476 30.93 -13.20 -8.40
N VAL A 477 32.10 -12.61 -8.62
CA VAL A 477 32.20 -11.33 -9.34
C VAL A 477 32.28 -11.63 -10.83
N VAL A 478 31.35 -11.06 -11.61
CA VAL A 478 31.34 -11.21 -13.07
C VAL A 478 31.99 -9.97 -13.69
N ASP A 479 33.24 -10.11 -14.11
CA ASP A 479 33.99 -9.05 -14.78
C ASP A 479 33.57 -8.96 -16.25
N ASN A 480 32.78 -7.94 -16.60
CA ASN A 480 32.32 -7.70 -17.97
C ASN A 480 33.34 -6.89 -18.80
N GLY A 481 34.56 -7.40 -18.87
CA GLY A 481 35.63 -6.84 -19.69
C GLY A 481 36.20 -5.53 -19.15
N SER A 482 36.50 -5.47 -17.85
CA SER A 482 37.24 -4.35 -17.25
C SER A 482 38.60 -4.15 -17.94
N VAL A 483 39.00 -2.89 -18.07
CA VAL A 483 40.24 -2.47 -18.75
C VAL A 483 41.13 -1.59 -17.88
N GLU A 484 40.60 -1.01 -16.81
CA GLU A 484 41.35 -0.18 -15.89
C GLU A 484 42.38 -1.03 -15.11
N PRO A 485 43.67 -0.67 -15.12
CA PRO A 485 44.71 -1.44 -14.43
C PRO A 485 44.44 -1.63 -12.93
N GLU A 486 43.84 -0.63 -12.28
CA GLU A 486 43.50 -0.68 -10.85
C GLU A 486 42.38 -1.70 -10.56
N THR A 487 41.38 -1.78 -11.44
CA THR A 487 40.31 -2.77 -11.35
C THR A 487 40.85 -4.18 -11.56
N LEU A 488 41.66 -4.39 -12.60
CA LEU A 488 42.27 -5.70 -12.88
C LEU A 488 43.16 -6.17 -11.71
N ALA A 489 44.02 -5.28 -11.19
CA ALA A 489 44.86 -5.58 -10.03
C ALA A 489 44.05 -5.91 -8.76
N TYR A 490 42.90 -5.25 -8.58
CA TYR A 490 41.98 -5.57 -7.48
C TYR A 490 41.35 -6.96 -7.67
N LEU A 491 40.81 -7.27 -8.85
CA LEU A 491 40.20 -8.58 -9.15
C LEU A 491 41.19 -9.73 -8.98
N ASP A 492 42.43 -9.57 -9.46
CA ASP A 492 43.50 -10.56 -9.28
C ASP A 492 43.74 -10.84 -7.80
N LYS A 493 43.82 -9.78 -6.97
CA LYS A 493 43.98 -9.93 -5.51
C LYS A 493 42.78 -10.64 -4.87
N GLN A 494 41.55 -10.30 -5.26
CA GLN A 494 40.36 -10.92 -4.68
C GLN A 494 40.22 -12.40 -5.05
N SER A 495 40.75 -12.81 -6.21
CA SER A 495 40.74 -14.21 -6.65
C SER A 495 41.53 -15.17 -5.73
N GLU A 496 42.36 -14.64 -4.83
CA GLU A 496 43.08 -15.42 -3.81
C GLU A 496 42.18 -15.83 -2.62
N LEU A 497 41.02 -15.19 -2.44
CA LEU A 497 40.09 -15.50 -1.36
C LEU A 497 39.33 -16.80 -1.64
N ARG A 498 39.25 -17.68 -0.63
CA ARG A 498 38.62 -19.01 -0.79
C ARG A 498 37.13 -18.98 -1.12
N ASN A 499 36.42 -17.95 -0.66
CA ASN A 499 34.99 -17.78 -0.84
C ASN A 499 34.64 -16.74 -1.92
N LEU A 500 35.59 -16.35 -2.78
CA LEU A 500 35.36 -15.41 -3.88
C LEU A 500 35.91 -15.97 -5.19
N ARG A 501 35.12 -15.89 -6.26
CA ARG A 501 35.52 -16.30 -7.61
C ARG A 501 35.31 -15.15 -8.59
N ILE A 502 36.21 -15.03 -9.56
CA ILE A 502 36.08 -14.10 -10.68
C ILE A 502 35.66 -14.88 -11.93
N LEU A 503 34.55 -14.47 -12.55
CA LEU A 503 34.10 -14.94 -13.86
C LEU A 503 34.31 -13.83 -14.89
N ARG A 504 35.27 -14.00 -15.80
CA ARG A 504 35.49 -13.04 -16.89
C ARG A 504 34.52 -13.30 -18.04
N ASP A 505 33.92 -12.23 -18.55
CA ASP A 505 32.97 -12.27 -19.65
C ASP A 505 33.09 -11.03 -20.54
N ASP A 506 33.77 -11.16 -21.68
CA ASP A 506 33.99 -10.05 -22.62
C ASP A 506 32.82 -9.84 -23.61
N SER A 507 31.65 -10.46 -23.39
CA SER A 507 30.46 -10.24 -24.24
C SER A 507 29.86 -8.84 -24.06
N PRO A 508 29.06 -8.33 -25.03
CA PRO A 508 28.36 -7.06 -24.87
C PRO A 508 27.51 -7.04 -23.59
N PHE A 509 27.49 -5.89 -22.90
CA PHE A 509 26.79 -5.77 -21.62
C PHE A 509 25.33 -6.18 -21.74
N ASN A 510 24.93 -7.16 -20.93
CA ASN A 510 23.57 -7.59 -20.73
C ASN A 510 23.47 -8.11 -19.29
N PHE A 511 22.80 -7.35 -18.42
CA PHE A 511 22.71 -7.66 -17.00
C PHE A 511 22.11 -9.06 -16.76
N SER A 512 21.04 -9.37 -17.48
CA SER A 512 20.37 -10.68 -17.38
C SER A 512 21.31 -11.81 -17.76
N ALA A 513 22.01 -11.69 -18.89
CA ALA A 513 22.89 -12.74 -19.39
C ALA A 513 24.13 -12.96 -18.49
N LEU A 514 24.71 -11.88 -17.94
CA LEU A 514 25.83 -11.97 -17.00
C LEU A 514 25.42 -12.70 -15.72
N ASN A 515 24.26 -12.35 -15.15
CA ASN A 515 23.73 -13.03 -13.97
C ASN A 515 23.39 -14.50 -14.26
N ASN A 516 22.68 -14.80 -15.36
CA ASN A 516 22.33 -16.18 -15.74
C ASN A 516 23.57 -17.08 -15.82
N ARG A 517 24.65 -16.61 -16.45
CA ARG A 517 25.89 -17.37 -16.58
C ARG A 517 26.59 -17.61 -15.25
N ALA A 518 26.58 -16.62 -14.35
CA ALA A 518 27.12 -16.78 -13.01
C ALA A 518 26.29 -17.73 -12.14
N VAL A 519 24.96 -17.65 -12.23
CA VAL A 519 24.04 -18.56 -11.51
C VAL A 519 24.20 -20.01 -11.98
N ALA A 520 24.43 -20.23 -13.28
CA ALA A 520 24.66 -21.57 -13.82
C ALA A 520 25.86 -22.29 -13.16
N ILE A 521 26.89 -21.54 -12.75
CA ILE A 521 28.10 -22.08 -12.08
C ILE A 521 28.09 -21.90 -10.55
N ALA A 522 27.02 -21.32 -10.00
CA ALA A 522 26.87 -21.07 -8.57
C ALA A 522 26.63 -22.39 -7.80
N ASN A 523 27.23 -22.51 -6.63
CA ASN A 523 27.12 -23.70 -5.78
C ASN A 523 26.02 -23.60 -4.71
N GLY A 524 25.48 -22.40 -4.49
CA GLY A 524 24.51 -22.12 -3.45
C GLY A 524 23.13 -22.72 -3.73
N ASP A 525 22.47 -23.14 -2.66
CA ASP A 525 21.04 -23.48 -2.67
C ASP A 525 20.19 -22.23 -2.90
N TYR A 526 20.73 -21.06 -2.55
CA TYR A 526 20.16 -19.75 -2.77
C TYR A 526 21.13 -18.88 -3.59
N VAL A 527 20.54 -18.02 -4.40
CA VAL A 527 21.25 -17.01 -5.20
C VAL A 527 20.89 -15.64 -4.65
N CYS A 528 21.91 -14.79 -4.49
CA CYS A 528 21.74 -13.36 -4.26
C CYS A 528 22.22 -12.60 -5.50
N LEU A 529 21.32 -11.94 -6.23
CA LEU A 529 21.70 -10.98 -7.26
C LEU A 529 22.00 -9.65 -6.59
N LEU A 530 23.16 -9.06 -6.87
CA LEU A 530 23.62 -7.86 -6.20
C LEU A 530 24.37 -6.93 -7.17
N ASN A 531 24.03 -5.65 -7.17
CA ASN A 531 24.79 -4.67 -7.93
C ASN A 531 26.15 -4.37 -7.26
N ASN A 532 27.14 -3.94 -8.06
CA ASN A 532 28.49 -3.64 -7.58
C ASN A 532 28.62 -2.32 -6.80
N ASP A 533 27.56 -1.51 -6.71
CA ASP A 533 27.49 -0.22 -6.02
C ASP A 533 26.59 -0.27 -4.77
N ILE A 534 26.46 -1.46 -4.19
CA ILE A 534 25.75 -1.71 -2.93
C ILE A 534 26.71 -1.62 -1.74
N GLU A 535 26.27 -1.04 -0.63
CA GLU A 535 26.98 -1.08 0.66
C GLU A 535 26.07 -1.64 1.77
N VAL A 536 26.54 -2.65 2.49
CA VAL A 536 25.80 -3.28 3.60
C VAL A 536 25.61 -2.29 4.76
N ILE A 537 24.37 -2.07 5.19
CA ILE A 537 24.04 -1.30 6.42
C ILE A 537 23.76 -2.25 7.58
N SER A 538 22.80 -3.17 7.39
CA SER A 538 22.36 -4.10 8.43
C SER A 538 23.18 -5.39 8.40
N PRO A 539 23.92 -5.75 9.46
CA PRO A 539 24.74 -6.97 9.48
C PRO A 539 23.97 -8.28 9.27
N ASP A 540 22.68 -8.33 9.64
CA ASP A 540 21.80 -9.49 9.52
C ASP A 540 21.06 -9.58 8.17
N TRP A 541 21.32 -8.68 7.22
CA TRP A 541 20.58 -8.55 5.95
C TRP A 541 20.40 -9.88 5.22
N LEU A 542 21.48 -10.65 5.03
CA LEU A 542 21.42 -11.88 4.24
C LEU A 542 20.65 -12.98 4.99
N GLY A 543 20.80 -13.05 6.31
CA GLY A 543 20.05 -14.00 7.14
C GLY A 543 18.55 -13.71 7.14
N GLU A 544 18.17 -12.43 7.21
CA GLU A 544 16.77 -11.98 7.07
C GLU A 544 16.19 -12.39 5.70
N MET A 545 16.90 -12.12 4.61
CA MET A 545 16.41 -12.45 3.27
C MET A 545 16.33 -13.96 3.03
N VAL A 546 17.31 -14.73 3.51
CA VAL A 546 17.32 -16.20 3.39
C VAL A 546 16.22 -16.84 4.22
N SER A 547 15.92 -16.36 5.43
CA SER A 547 14.85 -16.94 6.27
C SER A 547 13.47 -16.75 5.62
N LEU A 548 13.25 -15.63 4.94
CA LEU A 548 12.05 -15.36 4.14
C LEU A 548 12.00 -16.23 2.88
N ALA A 549 13.10 -16.32 2.12
CA ALA A 549 13.18 -17.14 0.91
C ALA A 549 13.05 -18.64 1.22
N ALA A 550 13.41 -19.06 2.44
CA ALA A 550 13.26 -20.43 2.89
C ALA A 550 11.79 -20.86 3.03
N GLN A 551 10.86 -19.93 3.25
CA GLN A 551 9.44 -20.25 3.36
C GLN A 551 8.93 -20.92 2.06
N PRO A 552 8.09 -21.97 2.14
CA PRO A 552 7.76 -22.79 0.97
C PRO A 552 7.13 -22.04 -0.20
N GLN A 553 6.29 -21.05 0.07
CA GLN A 553 5.55 -20.30 -0.95
C GLN A 553 6.21 -18.97 -1.34
N ASN A 554 7.38 -18.65 -0.80
CA ASN A 554 8.09 -17.42 -1.10
C ASN A 554 9.09 -17.62 -2.24
N GLY A 555 9.10 -16.65 -3.16
CA GLY A 555 9.97 -16.59 -4.33
C GLY A 555 11.08 -15.57 -4.15
N ALA A 556 11.10 -14.53 -4.99
CA ALA A 556 12.11 -13.48 -4.89
C ALA A 556 11.91 -12.62 -3.63
N VAL A 557 12.98 -12.42 -2.87
CA VAL A 557 13.02 -11.59 -1.67
C VAL A 557 13.88 -10.36 -1.92
N GLY A 558 13.34 -9.16 -1.73
CA GLY A 558 14.01 -7.88 -1.92
C GLY A 558 14.32 -7.16 -0.61
N ALA A 559 15.46 -6.46 -0.60
CA ALA A 559 15.92 -5.63 0.51
C ALA A 559 15.32 -4.22 0.49
N ALA A 560 15.41 -3.48 1.60
CA ALA A 560 15.24 -2.04 1.62
C ALA A 560 16.52 -1.35 1.14
N LEU A 561 16.47 -0.72 -0.04
CA LEU A 561 17.61 0.03 -0.57
C LEU A 561 17.44 1.52 -0.32
N TRP A 562 18.48 2.13 0.24
CA TRP A 562 18.53 3.54 0.57
C TRP A 562 19.53 4.28 -0.32
N TYR A 563 19.19 5.51 -0.68
CA TYR A 563 20.18 6.44 -1.19
C TYR A 563 21.13 6.90 -0.07
N PRO A 564 22.35 7.37 -0.39
CA PRO A 564 23.30 7.88 0.60
C PRO A 564 22.78 9.06 1.43
N ASN A 565 21.74 9.76 0.95
CA ASN A 565 21.06 10.85 1.66
C ASN A 565 19.96 10.36 2.62
N ASN A 566 19.86 9.06 2.89
CA ASN A 566 18.83 8.43 3.74
C ASN A 566 17.39 8.60 3.24
N THR A 567 17.19 8.66 1.93
CA THR A 567 15.86 8.49 1.33
C THR A 567 15.71 7.10 0.74
N LEU A 568 14.50 6.55 0.82
CA LEU A 568 14.19 5.21 0.35
C LEU A 568 14.21 5.20 -1.18
N GLN A 569 15.00 4.30 -1.75
CA GLN A 569 15.07 4.06 -3.19
C GLN A 569 14.21 2.87 -3.57
N HIS A 570 14.32 1.76 -2.82
CA HIS A 570 13.53 0.56 -3.06
C HIS A 570 12.76 0.14 -1.81
N GLY A 571 11.49 0.51 -1.78
CA GLY A 571 10.49 -0.02 -0.85
C GLY A 571 9.67 -1.17 -1.43
N GLY A 572 10.16 -1.82 -2.49
CA GLY A 572 9.36 -2.71 -3.33
C GLY A 572 8.96 -2.12 -4.69
N VAL A 573 8.48 -2.94 -5.63
CA VAL A 573 8.03 -2.50 -6.97
C VAL A 573 6.53 -2.74 -7.16
N ILE A 574 5.84 -1.69 -7.61
CA ILE A 574 4.44 -1.71 -8.07
C ILE A 574 4.43 -1.69 -9.60
N ILE A 575 3.76 -2.65 -10.23
CA ILE A 575 3.57 -2.70 -11.69
C ILE A 575 2.47 -1.71 -12.12
N GLY A 576 2.55 -1.20 -13.34
CA GLY A 576 1.67 -0.16 -13.88
C GLY A 576 2.02 1.26 -13.43
N LEU A 577 2.67 1.43 -12.28
CA LEU A 577 3.13 2.73 -11.79
C LEU A 577 4.12 3.37 -12.78
N GLY A 578 3.81 4.57 -13.28
CA GLY A 578 4.60 5.25 -14.30
C GLY A 578 4.55 4.60 -15.70
N GLY A 579 3.59 3.70 -15.94
CA GLY A 579 3.36 3.03 -17.22
C GLY A 579 3.79 1.56 -17.26
N VAL A 580 4.88 1.20 -16.59
CA VAL A 580 5.36 -0.20 -16.52
C VAL A 580 5.58 -0.65 -15.09
N ALA A 581 6.44 0.02 -14.35
CA ALA A 581 6.73 -0.32 -12.96
C ALA A 581 7.44 0.84 -12.26
N GLY A 582 7.21 0.98 -10.95
CA GLY A 582 7.85 2.00 -10.12
C GLY A 582 8.03 1.56 -8.68
N HIS A 583 8.93 2.25 -7.97
CA HIS A 583 9.29 1.90 -6.60
C HIS A 583 8.30 2.47 -5.58
N MET A 584 7.79 1.62 -4.69
CA MET A 584 6.91 2.03 -3.60
C MET A 584 7.66 2.91 -2.60
N HIS A 585 7.03 3.99 -2.14
CA HIS A 585 7.60 4.95 -1.19
C HIS A 585 8.92 5.60 -1.65
N HIS A 586 9.16 5.71 -2.96
CA HIS A 586 10.35 6.36 -3.52
C HIS A 586 10.55 7.76 -2.93
N THR A 587 11.78 8.07 -2.54
CA THR A 587 12.24 9.29 -1.85
C THR A 587 11.72 9.52 -0.43
N MET A 588 11.00 8.57 0.16
CA MET A 588 10.57 8.68 1.56
C MET A 588 11.78 8.76 2.50
N GLN A 589 11.76 9.71 3.45
CA GLN A 589 12.82 9.84 4.45
C GLN A 589 12.87 8.63 5.39
N ARG A 590 14.07 8.21 5.77
CA ARG A 590 14.28 7.11 6.73
C ARG A 590 13.63 7.42 8.08
N GLY A 591 13.02 6.40 8.68
CA GLY A 591 12.29 6.50 9.95
C GLY A 591 10.80 6.86 9.81
N HIS A 592 10.32 7.12 8.59
CA HIS A 592 8.88 7.22 8.31
C HIS A 592 8.25 5.83 8.10
N PHE A 593 7.01 5.68 8.54
CA PHE A 593 6.27 4.42 8.46
C PHE A 593 5.55 4.20 7.12
N GLY A 594 5.54 5.21 6.25
CA GLY A 594 4.86 5.14 4.96
C GLY A 594 3.33 5.11 5.06
N TYR A 595 2.68 4.73 3.96
CA TYR A 595 1.24 4.58 3.86
C TYR A 595 0.76 3.45 4.78
N PHE A 596 -0.02 3.78 5.81
CA PHE A 596 -0.55 2.82 6.79
C PHE A 596 0.48 1.81 7.34
N GLY A 597 1.70 2.27 7.64
CA GLY A 597 2.74 1.40 8.21
C GLY A 597 3.47 0.50 7.20
N ARG A 598 3.09 0.54 5.92
CA ARG A 598 3.63 -0.35 4.89
C ARG A 598 5.14 -0.18 4.64
N ALA A 599 5.76 0.95 4.97
CA ALA A 599 7.22 1.08 4.77
C ALA A 599 8.05 0.41 5.88
N VAL A 600 7.40 -0.11 6.91
CA VAL A 600 8.04 -0.85 8.01
C VAL A 600 7.40 -2.22 8.22
N ALA A 601 6.65 -2.70 7.23
CA ALA A 601 6.02 -4.02 7.22
C ALA A 601 6.63 -4.91 6.14
N THR A 602 7.01 -6.14 6.51
CA THR A 602 7.29 -7.19 5.54
C THR A 602 6.01 -7.48 4.76
N GLN A 603 6.09 -7.53 3.43
CA GLN A 603 4.89 -7.70 2.61
C GLN A 603 5.17 -8.36 1.27
N ASN A 604 4.15 -8.98 0.72
CA ASN A 604 4.17 -9.49 -0.64
C ASN A 604 3.98 -8.35 -1.65
N LEU A 605 4.74 -8.38 -2.75
CA LEU A 605 4.65 -7.40 -3.83
C LEU A 605 4.65 -8.08 -5.20
N SER A 606 4.38 -7.30 -6.25
CA SER A 606 4.47 -7.78 -7.64
C SER A 606 5.90 -8.03 -8.05
N ALA A 607 6.81 -7.13 -7.71
CA ALA A 607 8.22 -7.32 -7.97
C ALA A 607 9.11 -6.69 -6.89
N VAL A 608 10.36 -7.12 -6.89
CA VAL A 608 11.49 -6.54 -6.15
C VAL A 608 12.66 -6.35 -7.11
N THR A 609 13.59 -5.45 -6.78
CA THR A 609 14.68 -5.16 -7.71
C THR A 609 15.84 -6.15 -7.60
N ALA A 610 16.47 -6.47 -8.73
CA ALA A 610 17.69 -7.29 -8.76
C ALA A 610 18.95 -6.55 -8.28
N ALA A 611 18.86 -5.28 -7.88
CA ALA A 611 19.96 -4.59 -7.22
C ALA A 611 20.36 -5.25 -5.87
N CYS A 612 19.39 -5.88 -5.19
CA CYS A 612 19.62 -6.83 -4.10
C CYS A 612 18.40 -7.77 -3.97
N LEU A 613 18.51 -8.98 -4.50
CA LEU A 613 17.44 -9.97 -4.56
C LEU A 613 17.97 -11.35 -4.14
N VAL A 614 17.31 -12.01 -3.19
CA VAL A 614 17.59 -13.40 -2.80
C VAL A 614 16.48 -14.33 -3.27
N ILE A 615 16.84 -15.48 -3.82
CA ILE A 615 15.88 -16.50 -4.25
C ILE A 615 16.49 -17.91 -4.15
N LYS A 616 15.66 -18.93 -3.92
CA LYS A 616 16.06 -20.34 -4.08
C LYS A 616 16.54 -20.58 -5.51
N LYS A 617 17.72 -21.19 -5.67
CA LYS A 617 18.29 -21.48 -6.99
C LYS A 617 17.35 -22.36 -7.83
N SER A 618 16.69 -23.34 -7.21
CA SER A 618 15.71 -24.19 -7.90
C SER A 618 14.54 -23.41 -8.50
N VAL A 619 14.08 -22.33 -7.84
CA VAL A 619 13.00 -21.46 -8.35
C VAL A 619 13.51 -20.56 -9.47
N TYR A 620 14.74 -20.05 -9.34
CA TYR A 620 15.40 -19.31 -10.41
C TYR A 620 15.51 -20.14 -11.70
N ASP A 621 15.93 -21.40 -11.57
CA ASP A 621 16.05 -22.36 -12.68
C ASP A 621 14.68 -22.76 -13.23
N GLU A 622 13.68 -22.99 -12.37
CA GLU A 622 12.29 -23.33 -12.74
C GLU A 622 11.67 -22.31 -13.70
N VAL A 623 11.87 -21.01 -13.42
CA VAL A 623 11.32 -19.95 -14.26
C VAL A 623 12.22 -19.58 -15.45
N GLY A 624 13.41 -20.18 -15.57
CA GLY A 624 14.35 -19.96 -16.66
C GLY A 624 15.25 -18.73 -16.50
N GLY A 625 15.53 -18.29 -15.27
CA GLY A 625 16.43 -17.16 -14.99
C GLY A 625 15.93 -15.80 -15.47
N LEU A 626 16.82 -14.80 -15.57
CA LEU A 626 16.46 -13.48 -16.10
C LEU A 626 16.30 -13.52 -17.63
N ASP A 627 15.33 -12.79 -18.18
CA ASP A 627 15.12 -12.76 -19.64
C ASP A 627 16.19 -11.91 -20.32
N GLU A 628 17.03 -12.53 -21.15
CA GLU A 628 18.15 -11.87 -21.83
C GLU A 628 17.69 -10.88 -22.92
N GLY A 629 16.40 -10.87 -23.29
CA GLY A 629 15.80 -9.84 -24.13
C GLY A 629 15.70 -8.47 -23.43
N LEU A 630 15.74 -8.45 -22.10
CA LEU A 630 15.78 -7.26 -21.24
C LEU A 630 17.21 -7.10 -20.70
N ALA A 631 18.02 -6.30 -21.37
CA ALA A 631 19.44 -6.19 -21.05
C ALA A 631 19.72 -5.27 -19.86
N VAL A 632 18.85 -4.27 -19.63
CA VAL A 632 19.10 -3.21 -18.65
C VAL A 632 17.89 -2.92 -17.76
N ALA A 633 16.73 -2.59 -18.33
CA ALA A 633 15.54 -2.23 -17.57
C ALA A 633 14.54 -3.39 -17.50
N PHE A 634 13.77 -3.43 -16.41
CA PHE A 634 12.63 -4.34 -16.18
C PHE A 634 12.93 -5.84 -16.16
N ASN A 635 14.20 -6.27 -16.27
CA ASN A 635 14.57 -7.68 -16.20
C ASN A 635 14.13 -8.34 -14.88
N ASP A 636 14.25 -7.61 -13.78
CA ASP A 636 13.83 -8.00 -12.43
C ASP A 636 12.30 -8.02 -12.29
N VAL A 637 11.61 -7.05 -12.91
CA VAL A 637 10.14 -7.01 -12.96
C VAL A 637 9.58 -8.21 -13.72
N ASP A 638 10.06 -8.48 -14.95
CA ASP A 638 9.65 -9.65 -15.72
C ASP A 638 9.91 -10.95 -14.95
N PHE A 639 11.11 -11.08 -14.38
CA PHE A 639 11.50 -12.25 -13.60
C PHE A 639 10.56 -12.48 -12.41
N CYS A 640 10.28 -11.43 -11.64
CA CYS A 640 9.36 -11.48 -10.51
C CYS A 640 7.93 -11.85 -10.94
N LEU A 641 7.46 -11.36 -12.09
CA LEU A 641 6.15 -11.73 -12.63
C LEU A 641 6.09 -13.21 -13.03
N ARG A 642 7.14 -13.77 -13.63
CA ARG A 642 7.23 -15.21 -13.92
C ARG A 642 7.30 -16.06 -12.65
N VAL A 643 8.04 -15.62 -11.63
CA VAL A 643 8.07 -16.28 -10.31
C VAL A 643 6.67 -16.33 -9.69
N ARG A 644 5.87 -15.28 -9.87
CA ARG A 644 4.45 -15.28 -9.46
C ARG A 644 3.58 -16.23 -10.29
N GLU A 645 3.78 -16.30 -11.60
CA GLU A 645 3.05 -17.26 -12.45
C GLU A 645 3.36 -18.72 -12.13
N ALA A 646 4.57 -19.00 -11.62
CA ALA A 646 4.93 -20.32 -11.08
C ALA A 646 4.30 -20.62 -9.70
N GLY A 647 3.53 -19.70 -9.12
CA GLY A 647 2.80 -19.90 -7.86
C GLY A 647 3.54 -19.43 -6.60
N TYR A 648 4.69 -18.76 -6.75
CA TYR A 648 5.44 -18.20 -5.63
C TYR A 648 5.06 -16.74 -5.35
N ARG A 649 5.29 -16.28 -4.12
CA ARG A 649 5.04 -14.90 -3.71
C ARG A 649 6.35 -14.15 -3.56
N ASN A 650 6.50 -13.03 -4.25
CA ASN A 650 7.65 -12.15 -4.03
C ASN A 650 7.45 -11.37 -2.73
N VAL A 651 8.52 -11.16 -1.98
CA VAL A 651 8.51 -10.54 -0.65
C VAL A 651 9.47 -9.38 -0.61
N TRP A 652 9.06 -8.27 -0.02
CA TRP A 652 9.96 -7.19 0.36
C TRP A 652 10.04 -7.11 1.89
N THR A 653 11.25 -6.96 2.42
CA THR A 653 11.49 -6.78 3.86
C THR A 653 12.16 -5.43 4.14
N PRO A 654 11.63 -4.64 5.11
CA PRO A 654 12.29 -3.42 5.58
C PRO A 654 13.52 -3.71 6.46
N TYR A 655 13.77 -4.97 6.84
CA TYR A 655 14.76 -5.34 7.85
C TYR A 655 16.11 -5.80 7.27
N ALA A 656 16.20 -5.92 5.94
CA ALA A 656 17.46 -6.02 5.23
C ALA A 656 17.78 -4.66 4.59
N GLU A 657 18.55 -3.81 5.27
CA GLU A 657 18.86 -2.46 4.78
C GLU A 657 20.26 -2.40 4.15
N LEU A 658 20.35 -1.83 2.96
CA LEU A 658 21.61 -1.56 2.25
C LEU A 658 21.55 -0.16 1.61
N TYR A 659 22.71 0.48 1.42
CA TYR A 659 22.80 1.63 0.53
C TYR A 659 23.00 1.15 -0.90
N HIS A 660 22.39 1.86 -1.85
CA HIS A 660 22.65 1.69 -3.28
C HIS A 660 23.08 3.04 -3.83
N HIS A 661 24.34 3.16 -4.25
CA HIS A 661 24.97 4.40 -4.71
C HIS A 661 24.62 4.73 -6.18
N GLU A 662 23.41 4.35 -6.59
CA GLU A 662 22.86 4.29 -7.96
C GLU A 662 23.44 5.31 -8.96
N SER A 663 23.70 4.82 -10.18
CA SER A 663 24.14 5.58 -11.35
C SER A 663 25.53 6.24 -11.24
N ALA A 664 26.32 5.91 -10.21
CA ALA A 664 27.70 6.40 -10.10
C ALA A 664 28.58 6.00 -11.30
N THR A 665 28.33 4.85 -11.93
CA THR A 665 29.06 4.38 -13.13
C THR A 665 28.25 4.49 -14.43
N ARG A 666 26.90 4.40 -14.36
CA ARG A 666 26.06 4.20 -15.55
C ARG A 666 25.38 5.47 -16.09
N GLY A 667 25.06 6.48 -15.27
CA GLY A 667 24.23 7.63 -15.70
C GLY A 667 22.77 7.27 -16.03
N SER A 668 21.98 8.24 -16.51
CA SER A 668 20.51 8.14 -16.64
C SER A 668 20.05 7.39 -17.91
N ASP A 669 18.98 6.59 -17.82
CA ASP A 669 18.34 5.99 -19.01
C ASP A 669 17.68 7.02 -19.94
N MET A 670 17.55 8.27 -19.49
CA MET A 670 17.06 9.39 -20.27
C MET A 670 18.15 10.04 -21.15
N ASP A 671 19.39 9.55 -21.11
CA ASP A 671 20.44 9.97 -22.03
C ASP A 671 20.07 9.55 -23.48
N PRO A 672 20.34 10.38 -24.51
CA PRO A 672 19.90 10.12 -25.90
C PRO A 672 20.30 8.75 -26.45
N ASP A 673 21.49 8.26 -26.09
CA ASP A 673 22.04 6.98 -26.56
C ASP A 673 21.39 5.75 -25.87
N LYS A 674 20.73 5.95 -24.73
CA LYS A 674 20.10 4.91 -23.90
C LYS A 674 18.59 4.87 -24.04
N TYR A 675 17.98 6.01 -24.38
CA TYR A 675 16.54 6.15 -24.51
C TYR A 675 15.92 5.16 -25.52
N ALA A 676 16.57 4.95 -26.68
CA ALA A 676 16.05 4.02 -27.69
C ALA A 676 15.97 2.57 -27.18
N ARG A 677 16.95 2.11 -26.38
CA ARG A 677 16.90 0.81 -25.71
C ARG A 677 15.77 0.78 -24.69
N PHE A 678 15.70 1.79 -23.82
CA PHE A 678 14.67 1.87 -22.78
C PHE A 678 13.25 1.78 -23.38
N VAL A 679 12.97 2.53 -24.45
CA VAL A 679 11.68 2.44 -25.18
C VAL A 679 11.42 1.04 -25.76
N LYS A 680 12.46 0.34 -26.24
CA LYS A 680 12.32 -1.05 -26.72
C LYS A 680 11.94 -2.00 -25.57
N GLU A 681 12.56 -1.86 -24.41
CA GLU A 681 12.28 -2.68 -23.22
C GLU A 681 10.89 -2.37 -22.63
N VAL A 682 10.45 -1.11 -22.65
CA VAL A 682 9.06 -0.71 -22.32
C VAL A 682 8.06 -1.42 -23.24
N ARG A 683 8.26 -1.34 -24.56
CA ARG A 683 7.36 -2.00 -25.53
C ARG A 683 7.34 -3.51 -25.37
N TRP A 684 8.47 -4.10 -24.98
CA TRP A 684 8.54 -5.52 -24.67
C TRP A 684 7.66 -5.86 -23.46
N MET A 685 7.75 -5.09 -22.38
CA MET A 685 6.92 -5.27 -21.18
C MET A 685 5.44 -5.06 -21.49
N GLU A 686 5.09 -4.04 -22.27
CA GLU A 686 3.71 -3.80 -22.71
C GLU A 686 3.18 -4.95 -23.57
N ALA A 687 3.99 -5.49 -24.48
CA ALA A 687 3.59 -6.59 -25.34
C ALA A 687 3.37 -7.91 -24.58
N ARG A 688 4.20 -8.18 -23.55
CA ARG A 688 4.13 -9.43 -22.77
C ARG A 688 3.12 -9.34 -21.63
N TRP A 689 3.12 -8.22 -20.90
CA TRP A 689 2.44 -8.06 -19.61
C TRP A 689 1.34 -7.00 -19.60
N GLY A 690 1.04 -6.35 -20.73
CA GLY A 690 0.19 -5.15 -20.79
C GLY A 690 -1.17 -5.26 -20.08
N ASP A 691 -1.81 -6.42 -20.07
CA ASP A 691 -3.05 -6.62 -19.31
C ASP A 691 -2.82 -6.66 -17.79
N LYS A 692 -1.74 -7.30 -17.33
CA LYS A 692 -1.36 -7.30 -15.90
C LYS A 692 -0.87 -5.93 -15.42
N LEU A 693 -0.32 -5.09 -16.30
CA LEU A 693 0.14 -3.75 -15.92
C LEU A 693 -1.01 -2.79 -15.57
N LYS A 694 -2.27 -3.16 -15.83
CA LYS A 694 -3.46 -2.35 -15.49
C LYS A 694 -3.83 -2.43 -14.01
N GLU A 695 -3.44 -3.51 -13.34
CA GLU A 695 -3.74 -3.76 -11.93
C GLU A 695 -2.55 -4.39 -11.20
N ASP A 696 -2.20 -3.86 -10.03
CA ASP A 696 -1.22 -4.47 -9.14
C ASP A 696 -1.93 -4.91 -7.85
N PRO A 697 -1.89 -6.21 -7.48
CA PRO A 697 -2.53 -6.69 -6.26
C PRO A 697 -2.03 -6.03 -4.97
N ALA A 698 -0.79 -5.53 -4.94
CA ALA A 698 -0.23 -4.80 -3.82
C ALA A 698 -0.60 -3.29 -3.81
N TYR A 699 -1.37 -2.81 -4.79
CA TYR A 699 -1.71 -1.39 -4.94
C TYR A 699 -3.16 -1.16 -5.35
N ASN A 700 -3.93 -0.62 -4.39
CA ASN A 700 -5.37 -0.46 -4.49
C ASN A 700 -5.83 0.33 -5.75
N PRO A 701 -6.93 -0.07 -6.42
CA PRO A 701 -7.44 0.60 -7.62
C PRO A 701 -7.90 2.05 -7.41
N ASN A 702 -8.18 2.45 -6.17
CA ASN A 702 -8.51 3.84 -5.82
C ASN A 702 -7.27 4.76 -5.74
N LEU A 703 -6.05 4.21 -5.93
CA LEU A 703 -4.80 4.93 -5.93
C LEU A 703 -4.21 5.07 -7.35
N THR A 704 -3.63 6.23 -7.63
CA THR A 704 -3.11 6.57 -8.96
C THR A 704 -1.78 5.88 -9.28
N PHE A 705 -1.63 5.48 -10.54
CA PHE A 705 -0.36 5.06 -11.15
C PHE A 705 0.44 6.23 -11.73
N ASP A 706 -0.08 7.46 -11.65
CA ASP A 706 0.62 8.65 -12.09
C ASP A 706 1.73 9.04 -11.11
N THR A 707 2.97 9.04 -11.60
CA THR A 707 4.17 9.41 -10.83
C THR A 707 4.39 10.92 -10.75
N THR A 708 3.59 11.75 -11.44
CA THR A 708 3.61 13.21 -11.27
C THR A 708 2.91 13.67 -10.00
N SER A 709 2.08 12.80 -9.42
CA SER A 709 1.43 12.99 -8.13
C SER A 709 2.28 12.42 -6.98
N LEU A 710 1.95 12.80 -5.74
CA LEU A 710 2.59 12.19 -4.58
C LEU A 710 2.23 10.69 -4.52
N PRO A 711 3.14 9.81 -4.03
CA PRO A 711 2.83 8.40 -3.81
C PRO A 711 1.54 8.21 -3.00
N PHE A 712 0.72 7.21 -3.35
CA PHE A 712 -0.56 6.92 -2.70
C PHE A 712 -1.61 8.06 -2.80
N SER A 713 -1.52 8.89 -3.84
CA SER A 713 -2.60 9.84 -4.18
C SER A 713 -3.80 9.12 -4.79
N LEU A 714 -4.99 9.72 -4.67
CA LEU A 714 -6.23 9.20 -5.26
C LEU A 714 -6.13 9.12 -6.79
N ALA A 715 -6.68 8.05 -7.37
CA ALA A 715 -6.93 7.95 -8.79
C ALA A 715 -8.18 8.76 -9.19
N GLU A 716 -8.10 9.45 -10.34
CA GLU A 716 -9.21 10.23 -10.90
C GLU A 716 -9.37 9.92 -12.40
N PRO A 717 -10.38 9.10 -12.79
CA PRO A 717 -11.25 8.31 -11.92
C PRO A 717 -10.51 7.13 -11.26
N PRO A 718 -11.10 6.47 -10.24
CA PRO A 718 -10.65 5.16 -9.76
C PRO A 718 -10.46 4.17 -10.91
N ARG A 719 -9.48 3.26 -10.77
CA ARG A 719 -9.21 2.22 -11.79
C ARG A 719 -10.28 1.11 -11.78
N ARG A 720 -11.05 1.00 -10.69
CA ARG A 720 -12.26 0.19 -10.56
C ARG A 720 -13.38 1.08 -10.03
N GLY A 721 -14.48 1.21 -10.75
CA GLY A 721 -15.64 1.97 -10.32
C GLY A 721 -16.34 1.32 -9.12
N MET A 722 -17.19 2.09 -8.43
CA MET A 722 -17.87 1.64 -7.21
C MET A 722 -18.78 0.41 -7.42
N LEU A 723 -19.31 0.22 -8.63
CA LEU A 723 -20.23 -0.88 -8.99
C LEU A 723 -19.67 -1.73 -10.16
N ASP A 724 -18.37 -1.58 -10.47
CA ASP A 724 -17.70 -2.28 -11.57
C ASP A 724 -17.25 -3.70 -11.18
#